data_AF-A0A258YQX0-F1
#
_entry.id   AF-A0A258YQX0-F1
#
_cell.length_a   1.000
_cell.length_b   1.000
_cell.length_c   1.000
_cell.angle_alpha   90.00
_cell.angle_beta   90.00
_cell.angle_gamma   90.00
#
_symmetry.space_group_name_H-M   'P 1'
#
loop_
_entity.id
_entity.type
_entity.pdbx_description
1 polymer ?
#
loop_
_entity_poly.entity_id
_entity_poly.type
_entity_poly.pdbx_seq_one_letter_code
_entity_poly.pdbx_strand_id
1 'polypeptide(L)'
;MPRRREVPKREILPDPKFGNQEVSKFMNVVMSSGKKSVAERIVYGAFEQITKKSGKDPLEVFGEALNKARPLVEVKSRRVGGANYQVPVEVRSSRRTALAMRWLKDAARKRGEKSMDQRLAGELLDAAEGRGGAVKKREEIHRMAEANKALQRNYWQVYTVARATPIERYRNIGISAHIDAGKTTTTERVLFYTGVSHKIGEVHDGAATMDWMEQEQERGITITSAATTCFWKGMDGKFPEHRINIIDTPGHVDFTIEVERSMRVLDGACMVYCAVGGVQPQSETVWRQANKYKVPRLAFVNKMDRNGADFFKVYDQMRLRLKANPIPIQVPIGAEEGFEGVVDLVKMKAIYWDEASQGMKFDLRDIPENLLETCKKWREGMVEAAAESSEEMMNKYLEEGDLSEAEIIAGLRARTIASEIVPMMCGSAFKNKGVQAMLDKVVELMPAPTDIPPVKGELESGEQGERRPADDEKFSALAFKVATDPYVGQLIFFRVYSGVVKSGDTIYNSVKGKKERLGRILQMHANQREEIKEVRAGDIAAAVGLKDCTTGDTLCELNDPIILERMIFPEPVIHVAVEPKTKADQEKMGIALGRLAQEDPSFRVRTDEESGQTIMSGMGELHLEILVDRMRREFGVEANVGAPQVAYREAIKKEVEQEGKHAKQSGGKGQYGHVWIKMGPNETGKGFEFIDAIKGGTVPREFIPAVEKGLKEALTNGVLAGFPVVDVKVTLFDGSYHDVDSSELAFKLAAILAFKDGMRKASPVLLEPMMAVEVETPEDYMGDVMGDLNRRRGIIQGMDDANGVKLVRAEVPLAEMFGYSTDLRSMSQGRATYSMEFKHYTEAPKNVAEAIISKK
;
A
#
# COMPACT_ATOMS: atom_id res chain seq x y z
N MET A 1 16.42 25.84 -32.02
CA MET A 1 16.53 27.23 -31.51
C MET A 1 15.42 27.49 -30.49
N PRO A 2 15.69 27.65 -29.19
CA PRO A 2 14.70 28.21 -28.27
C PRO A 2 14.46 29.68 -28.63
N ARG A 3 13.22 30.01 -28.99
CA ARG A 3 12.75 31.36 -29.35
C ARG A 3 12.74 32.28 -28.11
N ARG A 4 13.91 32.84 -27.76
CA ARG A 4 14.14 34.20 -27.18
C ARG A 4 15.50 34.20 -26.48
N ARG A 5 16.48 34.92 -27.05
CA ARG A 5 17.75 35.25 -26.41
C ARG A 5 17.44 35.98 -25.11
N GLU A 6 17.96 35.52 -23.98
CA GLU A 6 17.86 36.29 -22.73
C GLU A 6 18.56 37.64 -22.93
N VAL A 7 17.81 38.72 -22.75
CA VAL A 7 18.35 40.07 -22.87
C VAL A 7 19.17 40.35 -21.61
N PRO A 8 20.48 40.64 -21.71
CA PRO A 8 21.28 40.96 -20.54
C PRO A 8 20.71 42.18 -19.82
N LYS A 9 20.47 42.07 -18.52
CA LYS A 9 19.96 43.16 -17.69
C LYS A 9 21.07 44.21 -17.53
N ARG A 10 20.84 45.42 -18.03
CA ARG A 10 21.74 46.55 -17.76
C ARG A 10 21.64 46.95 -16.29
N GLU A 11 22.77 47.06 -15.61
CA GLU A 11 22.83 47.61 -14.26
C GLU A 11 22.49 49.10 -14.28
N ILE A 12 21.61 49.53 -13.37
CA ILE A 12 21.16 50.93 -13.28
C ILE A 12 21.94 51.60 -12.15
N LEU A 13 22.83 52.51 -12.53
CA LEU A 13 23.58 53.31 -11.57
C LEU A 13 22.65 54.28 -10.80
N PRO A 14 22.98 54.62 -9.54
CA PRO A 14 22.25 55.61 -8.77
C PRO A 14 22.22 56.99 -9.45
N ASP A 15 21.22 57.81 -9.12
CA ASP A 15 21.11 59.13 -9.74
C ASP A 15 22.23 60.08 -9.25
N PRO A 16 22.75 60.99 -10.09
CA PRO A 16 23.89 61.83 -9.70
C PRO A 16 23.63 62.87 -8.60
N LYS A 17 22.38 63.26 -8.35
CA LYS A 17 22.04 64.33 -7.38
C LYS A 17 21.73 63.80 -5.98
N PHE A 18 21.00 62.69 -5.89
CA PHE A 18 20.55 62.09 -4.63
C PHE A 18 21.21 60.73 -4.33
N GLY A 19 22.01 60.18 -5.24
CA GLY A 19 22.69 58.91 -5.04
C GLY A 19 21.73 57.71 -4.93
N ASN A 20 20.50 57.81 -5.46
CA ASN A 20 19.46 56.81 -5.25
C ASN A 20 19.10 56.05 -6.54
N GLN A 21 19.13 54.71 -6.48
CA GLN A 21 18.82 53.87 -7.64
C GLN A 21 17.33 53.87 -8.03
N GLU A 22 16.41 54.05 -7.08
CA GLU A 22 14.97 54.12 -7.38
C GLU A 22 14.60 55.42 -8.10
N VAL A 23 15.27 56.53 -7.76
CA VAL A 23 15.11 57.81 -8.48
C VAL A 23 15.61 57.69 -9.92
N SER A 24 16.78 57.06 -10.12
CA SER A 24 17.32 56.77 -11.46
C SER A 24 16.36 55.88 -12.29
N LYS A 25 15.79 54.84 -11.66
CA LYS A 25 14.75 54.00 -12.27
C LYS A 25 13.49 54.81 -12.61
N PHE A 26 13.08 55.72 -11.74
CA PHE A 26 11.90 56.55 -11.96
C PHE A 26 12.08 57.55 -13.09
N MET A 27 13.26 58.18 -13.21
CA MET A 27 13.59 59.04 -14.35
C MET A 27 13.47 58.29 -15.67
N ASN A 28 13.95 57.05 -15.71
CA ASN A 28 13.82 56.20 -16.90
C ASN A 28 12.33 55.88 -17.21
N VAL A 29 11.46 55.80 -16.20
CA VAL A 29 10.01 55.61 -16.39
C VAL A 29 9.31 56.90 -16.86
N VAL A 30 9.73 58.06 -16.35
CA VAL A 30 9.23 59.39 -16.73
C VAL A 30 9.63 59.73 -18.17
N MET A 31 10.82 59.32 -18.59
CA MET A 31 11.32 59.44 -19.96
C MET A 31 10.55 58.49 -20.90
N SER A 32 9.56 59.01 -21.64
CA SER A 32 8.87 58.24 -22.69
C SER A 32 9.54 58.30 -24.07
N SER A 33 10.28 59.39 -24.35
CA SER A 33 11.10 59.61 -25.56
C SER A 33 11.94 60.88 -25.37
N GLY A 34 13.16 60.96 -25.92
CA GLY A 34 13.99 62.17 -25.89
C GLY A 34 15.21 62.09 -24.96
N LYS A 35 15.82 63.26 -24.66
CA LYS A 35 17.06 63.36 -23.87
C LYS A 35 16.80 63.16 -22.37
N LYS A 36 17.64 62.36 -21.70
CA LYS A 36 17.56 62.04 -20.26
C LYS A 36 17.53 63.30 -19.36
N SER A 37 18.24 64.35 -19.76
CA SER A 37 18.29 65.63 -19.04
C SER A 37 16.92 66.29 -18.85
N VAL A 38 15.94 66.01 -19.71
CA VAL A 38 14.57 66.54 -19.56
C VAL A 38 13.83 65.82 -18.42
N ALA A 39 13.98 64.50 -18.31
CA ALA A 39 13.37 63.73 -17.23
C ALA A 39 14.02 64.07 -15.88
N GLU A 40 15.34 64.26 -15.86
CA GLU A 40 16.08 64.75 -14.68
C GLU A 40 15.54 66.11 -14.22
N ARG A 41 15.39 67.08 -15.13
CA ARG A 41 14.82 68.39 -14.80
C ARG A 41 13.40 68.31 -14.23
N ILE A 42 12.55 67.44 -14.76
CA ILE A 42 11.17 67.28 -14.28
C ILE A 42 11.13 66.62 -12.89
N VAL A 43 11.89 65.54 -12.70
CA VAL A 43 11.90 64.80 -11.42
C VAL A 43 12.55 65.62 -10.32
N TYR A 44 13.70 66.25 -10.59
CA TYR A 44 14.37 67.13 -9.62
C TYR A 44 13.58 68.40 -9.35
N GLY A 45 12.97 69.00 -10.37
CA GLY A 45 12.06 70.13 -10.18
C GLY A 45 10.87 69.76 -9.30
N ALA A 46 10.29 68.56 -9.49
CA ALA A 46 9.21 68.07 -8.64
C ALA A 46 9.67 67.90 -7.19
N PHE A 47 10.87 67.37 -6.97
CA PHE A 47 11.43 67.19 -5.63
C PHE A 47 11.68 68.53 -4.94
N GLU A 48 12.20 69.54 -5.64
CA GLU A 48 12.35 70.89 -5.10
C GLU A 48 10.98 71.53 -4.76
N GLN A 49 9.95 71.28 -5.56
CA GLN A 49 8.58 71.73 -5.27
C GLN A 49 8.00 71.02 -4.03
N ILE A 50 8.28 69.73 -3.84
CA ILE A 50 7.89 68.97 -2.64
C ILE A 50 8.55 69.60 -1.40
N THR A 51 9.85 69.87 -1.44
CA THR A 51 10.57 70.51 -0.33
C THR A 51 9.99 71.88 -0.02
N LYS A 52 9.74 72.70 -1.05
CA LYS A 52 9.19 74.06 -0.86
C LYS A 52 7.76 74.07 -0.30
N LYS A 53 6.92 73.10 -0.68
CA LYS A 53 5.50 73.07 -0.28
C LYS A 53 5.25 72.34 1.04
N SER A 54 5.99 71.27 1.32
CA SER A 54 5.75 70.41 2.48
C SER A 54 6.81 70.53 3.58
N GLY A 55 7.97 71.11 3.29
CA GLY A 55 9.13 71.15 4.18
C GLY A 55 9.80 69.79 4.43
N LYS A 56 9.29 68.70 3.84
CA LYS A 56 9.79 67.33 4.03
C LYS A 56 10.89 66.97 3.04
N ASP A 57 11.68 65.95 3.38
CA ASP A 57 12.65 65.36 2.46
C ASP A 57 11.93 64.74 1.26
N PRO A 58 12.19 65.20 0.03
CA PRO A 58 11.53 64.68 -1.15
C PRO A 58 11.82 63.19 -1.41
N LEU A 59 12.95 62.64 -0.95
CA LEU A 59 13.23 61.20 -1.08
C LEU A 59 12.32 60.36 -0.20
N GLU A 60 12.03 60.81 1.02
CA GLU A 60 11.14 60.14 1.94
C GLU A 60 9.71 60.13 1.40
N VAL A 61 9.22 61.31 0.97
CA VAL A 61 7.90 61.44 0.33
C VAL A 61 7.80 60.55 -0.91
N PHE A 62 8.85 60.50 -1.73
CA PHE A 62 8.88 59.64 -2.92
C PHE A 62 8.84 58.14 -2.55
N GLY A 63 9.59 57.71 -1.54
CA GLY A 63 9.60 56.34 -1.05
C GLY A 63 8.23 55.91 -0.48
N GLU A 64 7.60 56.77 0.32
CA GLU A 64 6.25 56.54 0.84
C GLU A 64 5.20 56.45 -0.27
N ALA A 65 5.24 57.38 -1.22
CA ALA A 65 4.35 57.39 -2.38
C ALA A 65 4.48 56.09 -3.20
N LEU A 66 5.72 55.63 -3.42
CA LEU A 66 5.96 54.36 -4.09
C LEU A 66 5.39 53.18 -3.30
N ASN A 67 5.64 53.11 -2.00
CA ASN A 67 5.16 52.02 -1.16
C ASN A 67 3.62 51.96 -1.12
N LYS A 68 2.95 53.11 -1.01
CA LYS A 68 1.48 53.17 -1.02
C LYS A 68 0.89 52.89 -2.40
N ALA A 69 1.59 53.19 -3.49
CA ALA A 69 1.13 52.88 -4.84
C ALA A 69 1.44 51.43 -5.31
N ARG A 70 2.29 50.67 -4.60
CA ARG A 70 2.68 49.29 -4.98
C ARG A 70 1.47 48.33 -4.93
N PRO A 71 1.06 47.72 -6.06
CA PRO A 71 0.02 46.70 -6.05
C PRO A 71 0.57 45.32 -5.66
N LEU A 72 -0.17 44.59 -4.82
CA LEU A 72 0.08 43.17 -4.57
C LEU A 72 -0.46 42.28 -5.70
N VAL A 73 -1.60 42.66 -6.29
CA VAL A 73 -2.27 41.94 -7.38
C VAL A 73 -2.47 42.85 -8.60
N GLU A 74 -2.41 42.29 -9.80
CA GLU A 74 -2.82 42.92 -11.06
C GLU A 74 -3.89 42.07 -11.72
N VAL A 75 -4.85 42.70 -12.40
CA VAL A 75 -5.88 41.97 -13.15
C VAL A 75 -5.43 41.83 -14.60
N LYS A 76 -5.35 40.60 -15.10
CA LYS A 76 -5.00 40.30 -16.49
C LYS A 76 -6.18 39.69 -17.23
N SER A 77 -6.38 40.14 -18.47
CA SER A 77 -7.33 39.46 -19.34
C SER A 77 -6.78 38.10 -19.75
N ARG A 78 -7.51 37.02 -19.47
CA ARG A 78 -7.25 35.66 -19.95
C ARG A 78 -8.48 35.17 -20.70
N ARG A 79 -8.24 34.54 -21.86
CA ARG A 79 -9.29 33.93 -22.66
C ARG A 79 -9.52 32.51 -22.16
N VAL A 80 -10.75 32.19 -21.74
CA VAL A 80 -11.15 30.86 -21.26
C VAL A 80 -12.47 30.52 -21.93
N GLY A 81 -12.57 29.37 -22.61
CA GLY A 81 -13.79 28.95 -23.29
C GLY A 81 -14.29 29.92 -24.39
N GLY A 82 -13.40 30.68 -25.03
CA GLY A 82 -13.74 31.61 -26.12
C GLY A 82 -14.03 33.05 -25.69
N ALA A 83 -14.38 33.32 -24.43
CA ALA A 83 -14.61 34.65 -23.86
C ALA A 83 -13.41 35.18 -23.05
N ASN A 84 -13.30 36.51 -22.95
CA ASN A 84 -12.20 37.18 -22.24
C ASN A 84 -12.61 37.51 -20.80
N TYR A 85 -11.93 36.91 -19.82
CA TYR A 85 -12.16 37.14 -18.40
C TYR A 85 -11.02 37.93 -17.77
N GLN A 86 -11.34 38.72 -16.77
CA GLN A 86 -10.38 39.51 -16.00
C GLN A 86 -9.96 38.74 -14.74
N VAL A 87 -8.77 38.15 -14.77
CA VAL A 87 -8.27 37.25 -13.73
C VAL A 87 -7.23 37.98 -12.86
N PRO A 88 -7.39 38.02 -11.53
CA PRO A 88 -6.39 38.57 -10.64
C PRO A 88 -5.15 37.65 -10.58
N VAL A 89 -3.96 38.25 -10.67
CA VAL A 89 -2.66 37.57 -10.64
C VAL A 89 -1.74 38.30 -9.66
N GLU A 90 -1.03 37.55 -8.83
CA GLU A 90 -0.06 38.14 -7.90
C GLU A 90 1.14 38.75 -8.64
N VAL A 91 1.50 39.97 -8.27
CA VAL A 91 2.60 40.71 -8.91
C VAL A 91 3.90 40.38 -8.17
N ARG A 92 4.95 39.95 -8.90
CA ARG A 92 6.29 39.73 -8.34
C ARG A 92 6.90 41.03 -7.80
N SER A 93 7.67 40.98 -6.71
CA SER A 93 8.24 42.14 -6.01
C SER A 93 8.87 43.20 -6.93
N SER A 94 9.78 42.81 -7.83
CA SER A 94 10.45 43.74 -8.77
C SER A 94 9.49 44.44 -9.75
N ARG A 95 8.38 43.78 -10.10
CA ARG A 95 7.33 44.33 -10.98
C ARG A 95 6.39 45.27 -10.23
N ARG A 96 6.20 45.09 -8.91
CA ARG A 96 5.37 45.98 -8.06
C ARG A 96 5.89 47.41 -8.12
N THR A 97 7.20 47.58 -7.93
CA THR A 97 7.86 48.90 -7.97
C THR A 97 7.75 49.55 -9.34
N ALA A 98 7.97 48.79 -10.43
CA ALA A 98 7.86 49.32 -11.79
C ALA A 98 6.43 49.76 -12.16
N LEU A 99 5.40 49.04 -11.68
CA LEU A 99 4.00 49.41 -11.88
C LEU A 99 3.64 50.66 -11.08
N ALA A 100 4.04 50.75 -9.81
CA ALA A 100 3.84 51.93 -8.98
C ALA A 100 4.43 53.19 -9.62
N MET A 101 5.69 53.11 -10.10
CA MET A 101 6.36 54.20 -10.82
C MET A 101 5.58 54.63 -12.07
N ARG A 102 5.06 53.69 -12.86
CA ARG A 102 4.25 54.04 -14.03
C ARG A 102 2.93 54.70 -13.64
N TRP A 103 2.25 54.18 -12.61
CA TRP A 103 0.97 54.73 -12.17
C TRP A 103 1.12 56.13 -11.60
N LEU A 104 2.18 56.40 -10.82
CA LEU A 104 2.49 57.75 -10.34
C LEU A 104 2.73 58.72 -11.50
N LYS A 105 3.53 58.33 -12.50
CA LYS A 105 3.74 59.15 -13.70
C LYS A 105 2.43 59.41 -14.46
N ASP A 106 1.65 58.38 -14.71
CA ASP A 106 0.44 58.48 -15.53
C ASP A 106 -0.66 59.27 -14.80
N ALA A 107 -0.76 59.13 -13.48
CA ALA A 107 -1.66 59.93 -12.65
C ALA A 107 -1.22 61.40 -12.62
N ALA A 108 0.08 61.66 -12.43
CA ALA A 108 0.62 63.02 -12.50
C ALA A 108 0.31 63.71 -13.83
N ARG A 109 0.46 63.02 -14.97
CA ARG A 109 0.15 63.59 -16.29
C ARG A 109 -1.29 64.10 -16.43
N LYS A 110 -2.24 63.47 -15.73
CA LYS A 110 -3.66 63.82 -15.77
C LYS A 110 -4.03 64.98 -14.85
N ARG A 111 -3.12 65.47 -14.00
CA ARG A 111 -3.43 66.59 -13.11
C ARG A 111 -3.42 67.93 -13.85
N GLY A 112 -4.14 68.90 -13.30
CA GLY A 112 -4.43 70.18 -13.93
C GLY A 112 -3.36 71.28 -13.74
N GLU A 113 -2.29 71.04 -12.98
CA GLU A 113 -1.25 72.07 -12.75
C GLU A 113 -0.53 72.47 -14.05
N LYS A 114 0.11 73.65 -14.08
CA LYS A 114 0.63 74.22 -15.34
C LYS A 114 1.82 73.46 -15.90
N SER A 115 2.74 73.02 -15.04
CA SER A 115 3.98 72.35 -15.46
C SER A 115 4.06 70.91 -14.92
N MET A 116 4.79 70.06 -15.66
CA MET A 116 4.87 68.63 -15.34
C MET A 116 5.57 68.33 -14.01
N ASP A 117 6.52 69.16 -13.59
CA ASP A 117 7.17 69.07 -12.28
C ASP A 117 6.19 69.38 -11.14
N GLN A 118 5.32 70.39 -11.30
CA GLN A 118 4.27 70.70 -10.32
C GLN A 118 3.21 69.59 -10.24
N ARG A 119 2.81 69.04 -11.38
CA ARG A 119 1.89 67.90 -11.44
C ARG A 119 2.48 66.68 -10.75
N LEU A 120 3.75 66.37 -11.02
CA LEU A 120 4.43 65.23 -10.44
C LEU A 120 4.62 65.39 -8.93
N ALA A 121 5.01 66.58 -8.47
CA ALA A 121 5.11 66.90 -7.04
C ALA A 121 3.76 66.73 -6.32
N GLY A 122 2.68 67.23 -6.92
CA GLY A 122 1.33 67.11 -6.38
C GLY A 122 0.88 65.64 -6.26
N GLU A 123 1.11 64.83 -7.28
CA GLU A 123 0.75 63.41 -7.23
C GLU A 123 1.58 62.63 -6.20
N LEU A 124 2.87 62.93 -6.09
CA LEU A 124 3.74 62.26 -5.11
C LEU A 124 3.35 62.61 -3.67
N LEU A 125 3.02 63.87 -3.38
CA LEU A 125 2.51 64.27 -2.06
C LEU A 125 1.18 63.59 -1.74
N ASP A 126 0.23 63.61 -2.67
CA ASP A 126 -1.06 62.95 -2.47
C ASP A 126 -0.90 61.44 -2.27
N ALA A 127 -0.05 60.78 -3.07
CA ALA A 127 0.23 59.35 -2.94
C ALA A 127 0.94 58.98 -1.63
N ALA A 128 1.87 59.82 -1.16
CA ALA A 128 2.54 59.64 0.13
C ALA A 128 1.55 59.72 1.29
N GLU A 129 0.49 60.53 1.17
CA GLU A 129 -0.59 60.59 2.17
C GLU A 129 -1.61 59.44 2.01
N GLY A 130 -1.51 58.62 0.96
CA GLY A 130 -2.45 57.52 0.69
C GLY A 130 -3.66 57.92 -0.14
N ARG A 131 -3.62 59.09 -0.79
CA ARG A 131 -4.62 59.58 -1.74
C ARG A 131 -3.98 59.75 -3.13
N GLY A 132 -4.64 60.43 -4.07
CA GLY A 132 -4.11 60.60 -5.43
C GLY A 132 -4.51 59.48 -6.41
N GLY A 133 -4.25 59.72 -7.69
CA GLY A 133 -4.70 58.86 -8.78
C GLY A 133 -4.01 57.50 -8.81
N ALA A 134 -2.73 57.43 -8.42
CA ALA A 134 -1.98 56.18 -8.41
C ALA A 134 -2.45 55.22 -7.30
N VAL A 135 -2.74 55.75 -6.10
CA VAL A 135 -3.25 54.96 -4.97
C VAL A 135 -4.69 54.51 -5.24
N LYS A 136 -5.55 55.39 -5.76
CA LYS A 136 -6.91 55.02 -6.20
C LYS A 136 -6.89 53.88 -7.22
N LYS A 137 -6.00 53.94 -8.21
CA LYS A 137 -5.85 52.88 -9.21
C LYS A 137 -5.44 51.54 -8.58
N ARG A 138 -4.55 51.56 -7.58
CA ARG A 138 -4.19 50.35 -6.82
C ARG A 138 -5.41 49.77 -6.11
N GLU A 139 -6.17 50.60 -5.41
CA GLU A 139 -7.37 50.19 -4.66
C GLU A 139 -8.46 49.66 -5.58
N GLU A 140 -8.71 50.30 -6.72
CA GLU A 140 -9.65 49.82 -7.74
C GLU A 140 -9.24 48.44 -8.26
N ILE A 141 -7.96 48.22 -8.54
CA ILE A 141 -7.46 46.92 -9.00
C ILE A 141 -7.61 45.85 -7.92
N HIS A 142 -7.38 46.19 -6.65
CA HIS A 142 -7.57 45.26 -5.53
C HIS A 142 -9.05 44.94 -5.32
N ARG A 143 -9.93 45.94 -5.40
CA ARG A 143 -11.39 45.75 -5.34
C ARG A 143 -11.91 44.92 -6.50
N MET A 144 -11.44 45.16 -7.72
CA MET A 144 -11.76 44.35 -8.90
C MET A 144 -11.23 42.92 -8.76
N ALA A 145 -10.04 42.74 -8.18
CA ALA A 145 -9.47 41.44 -7.89
C ALA A 145 -10.30 40.67 -6.85
N GLU A 146 -10.79 41.34 -5.81
CA GLU A 146 -11.68 40.75 -4.79
C GLU A 146 -13.06 40.40 -5.36
N ALA A 147 -13.67 41.29 -6.15
CA ALA A 147 -14.95 41.02 -6.80
C ALA A 147 -14.87 39.83 -7.79
N ASN A 148 -13.79 39.76 -8.58
CA ASN A 148 -13.55 38.66 -9.51
C ASN A 148 -13.09 37.36 -8.82
N LYS A 149 -12.70 37.41 -7.54
CA LYS A 149 -12.39 36.23 -6.71
C LYS A 149 -13.65 35.37 -6.48
N ALA A 150 -14.84 35.97 -6.44
CA ALA A 150 -16.11 35.25 -6.36
C ALA A 150 -16.46 34.53 -7.69
N LEU A 151 -16.17 35.15 -8.84
CA LEU A 151 -16.31 34.51 -10.16
C LEU A 151 -15.25 33.41 -10.40
N GLN A 152 -14.06 33.55 -9.80
CA GLN A 152 -13.06 32.48 -9.77
C GLN A 152 -13.56 31.22 -9.07
N ARG A 153 -14.43 31.33 -8.05
CA ARG A 153 -14.93 30.18 -7.30
C ARG A 153 -15.87 29.29 -8.11
N ASN A 154 -16.59 29.85 -9.10
CA ASN A 154 -17.54 29.12 -9.94
C ASN A 154 -17.02 28.79 -11.35
N TYR A 155 -16.00 29.48 -11.87
CA TYR A 155 -15.45 29.21 -13.22
C TYR A 155 -14.12 28.43 -13.23
N TRP A 156 -13.45 28.26 -12.08
CA TRP A 156 -12.34 27.32 -11.97
C TRP A 156 -12.77 25.85 -11.90
N GLN A 157 -14.07 25.53 -11.88
CA GLN A 157 -14.52 24.14 -11.99
C GLN A 157 -14.29 23.51 -13.37
N VAL A 158 -13.91 24.28 -14.42
CA VAL A 158 -13.76 23.76 -15.79
C VAL A 158 -12.31 23.75 -16.29
N TYR A 159 -11.35 24.38 -15.58
CA TYR A 159 -9.90 24.28 -15.89
C TYR A 159 -9.03 24.35 -14.62
N THR A 160 -9.51 23.86 -13.48
CA THR A 160 -8.60 23.22 -12.54
C THR A 160 -7.95 22.06 -13.28
N VAL A 161 -6.62 21.92 -13.20
CA VAL A 161 -6.07 20.58 -13.35
C VAL A 161 -6.79 19.78 -12.28
N ALA A 162 -7.70 18.92 -12.73
CA ALA A 162 -8.62 18.21 -11.86
C ALA A 162 -7.84 17.42 -10.79
N ARG A 163 -6.58 17.08 -11.12
CA ARG A 163 -5.54 16.58 -10.24
C ARG A 163 -4.41 17.61 -10.03
N ALA A 164 -3.92 17.77 -8.80
CA ALA A 164 -2.71 18.57 -8.53
C ALA A 164 -1.45 17.97 -9.19
N THR A 165 -1.37 16.63 -9.20
CA THR A 165 -0.33 15.85 -9.87
C THR A 165 -0.99 15.00 -10.97
N PRO A 166 -0.52 15.02 -12.22
CA PRO A 166 -1.00 14.14 -13.29
C PRO A 166 -0.86 12.66 -12.95
N ILE A 167 -1.73 11.81 -13.50
CA ILE A 167 -1.78 10.37 -13.21
C ILE A 167 -0.48 9.65 -13.58
N GLU A 168 0.20 10.09 -14.63
CA GLU A 168 1.46 9.53 -15.12
C GLU A 168 2.61 9.73 -14.12
N ARG A 169 2.43 10.67 -13.18
CA ARG A 169 3.38 11.00 -12.12
C ARG A 169 3.01 10.37 -10.77
N TYR A 170 2.12 9.38 -10.77
CA TYR A 170 1.77 8.60 -9.58
C TYR A 170 2.65 7.37 -9.51
N ARG A 171 3.08 7.01 -8.31
CA ARG A 171 3.74 5.73 -8.03
C ARG A 171 3.04 5.10 -6.84
N ASN A 172 2.25 4.06 -7.07
CA ASN A 172 1.64 3.28 -6.00
C ASN A 172 2.54 2.09 -5.71
N ILE A 173 3.39 2.21 -4.70
CA ILE A 173 4.42 1.22 -4.40
C ILE A 173 4.19 0.57 -3.04
N GLY A 174 4.45 -0.73 -2.96
CA GLY A 174 4.61 -1.42 -1.68
C GLY A 174 6.06 -1.50 -1.28
N ILE A 175 6.36 -1.41 0.01
CA ILE A 175 7.65 -1.85 0.53
C ILE A 175 7.40 -3.18 1.24
N SER A 176 8.10 -4.23 0.80
CA SER A 176 7.91 -5.59 1.32
C SER A 176 9.25 -6.28 1.52
N ALA A 177 9.35 -7.08 2.58
CA ALA A 177 10.58 -7.70 2.99
C ALA A 177 10.33 -8.83 3.99
N HIS A 178 11.33 -9.69 4.18
CA HIS A 178 11.39 -10.56 5.35
C HIS A 178 11.50 -9.74 6.66
N ILE A 179 11.13 -10.35 7.79
CA ILE A 179 11.36 -9.83 9.15
C ILE A 179 12.81 -9.36 9.30
N ASP A 180 13.01 -8.18 9.89
CA ASP A 180 14.33 -7.61 10.13
C ASP A 180 15.20 -7.36 8.86
N ALA A 181 14.62 -7.29 7.67
CA ALA A 181 15.35 -6.76 6.50
C ALA A 181 15.47 -5.21 6.51
N GLY A 182 14.84 -4.54 7.48
CA GLY A 182 14.82 -3.09 7.61
C GLY A 182 13.78 -2.40 6.73
N LYS A 183 12.64 -3.05 6.48
CA LYS A 183 11.50 -2.56 5.71
C LYS A 183 10.94 -1.25 6.27
N THR A 184 10.45 -1.26 7.51
CA THR A 184 9.90 -0.07 8.19
C THR A 184 10.94 1.03 8.31
N THR A 185 12.20 0.68 8.63
CA THR A 185 13.30 1.65 8.65
C THR A 185 13.48 2.33 7.29
N THR A 186 13.41 1.58 6.19
CA THR A 186 13.47 2.13 4.84
C THR A 186 12.29 3.07 4.59
N THR A 187 11.07 2.67 4.98
CA THR A 187 9.87 3.51 4.89
C THR A 187 10.02 4.83 5.67
N GLU A 188 10.50 4.80 6.92
CA GLU A 188 10.76 5.99 7.74
C GLU A 188 11.77 6.94 7.07
N ARG A 189 12.84 6.39 6.46
CA ARG A 189 13.79 7.20 5.69
C ARG A 189 13.13 7.86 4.49
N VAL A 190 12.24 7.16 3.80
CA VAL A 190 11.48 7.74 2.69
C VAL A 190 10.60 8.90 3.18
N LEU A 191 9.90 8.75 4.31
CA LEU A 191 9.08 9.83 4.89
C LEU A 191 9.93 11.04 5.31
N PHE A 192 11.13 10.81 5.84
CA PHE A 192 12.07 11.88 6.19
C PHE A 192 12.54 12.65 4.94
N TYR A 193 13.04 11.95 3.92
CA TYR A 193 13.59 12.61 2.72
C TYR A 193 12.52 13.33 1.89
N THR A 194 11.30 12.80 1.86
CA THR A 194 10.16 13.45 1.18
C THR A 194 9.60 14.64 1.99
N GLY A 195 10.08 14.85 3.22
CA GLY A 195 9.68 15.98 4.07
C GLY A 195 8.33 15.79 4.77
N VAL A 196 7.77 14.58 4.76
CA VAL A 196 6.52 14.25 5.47
C VAL A 196 6.78 14.15 6.98
N SER A 197 7.91 13.55 7.37
CA SER A 197 8.37 13.56 8.76
C SER A 197 9.59 14.47 8.93
N HIS A 198 9.57 15.29 9.97
CA HIS A 198 10.70 16.15 10.36
C HIS A 198 11.66 15.48 11.34
N LYS A 199 11.33 14.28 11.81
CA LYS A 199 12.19 13.48 12.70
C LYS A 199 12.46 12.13 12.08
N ILE A 200 13.70 11.69 12.24
CA ILE A 200 14.10 10.32 11.99
C ILE A 200 13.59 9.48 13.16
N GLY A 201 12.60 8.62 12.90
CA GLY A 201 12.14 7.60 13.85
C GLY A 201 12.96 6.32 13.70
N GLU A 202 13.32 5.68 14.81
CA GLU A 202 13.90 4.32 14.82
C GLU A 202 12.89 3.33 15.39
N VAL A 203 12.82 2.15 14.78
CA VAL A 203 11.89 1.06 15.16
C VAL A 203 12.26 0.50 16.54
N HIS A 204 13.55 0.41 16.84
CA HIS A 204 14.05 -0.13 18.12
C HIS A 204 13.74 0.76 19.32
N ASP A 205 13.54 2.06 19.09
CA ASP A 205 13.22 3.04 20.14
C ASP A 205 11.71 3.27 20.29
N GLY A 206 10.87 2.53 19.55
CA GLY A 206 9.41 2.74 19.51
C GLY A 206 8.99 4.07 18.87
N ALA A 207 9.90 4.75 18.16
CA ALA A 207 9.68 6.08 17.59
C ALA A 207 9.30 6.06 16.11
N ALA A 208 9.07 4.89 15.52
CA ALA A 208 8.67 4.75 14.12
C ALA A 208 7.24 5.30 13.91
N THR A 209 7.07 6.11 12.86
CA THR A 209 5.80 6.75 12.51
C THR A 209 4.80 5.77 11.91
N MET A 210 5.29 4.75 11.19
CA MET A 210 4.46 3.77 10.47
C MET A 210 3.94 2.63 11.35
N ASP A 211 4.70 2.25 12.38
CA ASP A 211 4.29 1.27 13.40
C ASP A 211 3.54 2.02 14.52
N TRP A 212 2.27 2.35 14.28
CA TRP A 212 1.48 3.21 15.18
C TRP A 212 0.80 2.42 16.31
N MET A 213 0.67 1.11 16.17
CA MET A 213 0.10 0.26 17.22
C MET A 213 1.14 0.02 18.33
N GLU A 214 0.72 0.06 19.59
CA GLU A 214 1.62 -0.26 20.72
C GLU A 214 2.24 -1.66 20.57
N GLN A 215 1.48 -2.63 20.05
CA GLN A 215 1.95 -3.99 19.82
C GLN A 215 3.08 -4.07 18.78
N GLU A 216 3.03 -3.23 17.75
CA GLU A 216 4.07 -3.15 16.73
C GLU A 216 5.36 -2.59 17.34
N GLN A 217 5.25 -1.55 18.18
CA GLN A 217 6.38 -0.92 18.88
C GLN A 217 7.01 -1.84 19.93
N GLU A 218 6.19 -2.53 20.75
CA GLU A 218 6.67 -3.45 21.79
C GLU A 218 7.41 -4.66 21.21
N ARG A 219 6.96 -5.17 20.06
CA ARG A 219 7.50 -6.40 19.44
C ARG A 219 8.52 -6.11 18.33
N GLY A 220 8.60 -4.87 17.83
CA GLY A 220 9.47 -4.47 16.72
C GLY A 220 9.11 -5.13 15.39
N ILE A 221 7.83 -5.42 15.17
CA ILE A 221 7.31 -6.03 13.92
C ILE A 221 6.14 -5.22 13.37
N THR A 222 6.03 -5.13 12.05
CA THR A 222 4.85 -4.56 11.39
C THR A 222 3.74 -5.61 11.33
N ILE A 223 2.58 -5.28 11.89
CA ILE A 223 1.40 -6.16 11.97
C ILE A 223 0.39 -5.75 10.91
N THR A 224 0.11 -4.46 10.77
CA THR A 224 -0.89 -3.96 9.81
C THR A 224 -0.27 -3.11 8.72
N SER A 225 -0.84 -3.17 7.51
CA SER A 225 -0.30 -2.38 6.40
C SER A 225 -0.58 -0.89 6.53
N ALA A 226 0.44 -0.02 6.56
CA ALA A 226 0.24 1.42 6.68
C ALA A 226 0.32 2.10 5.30
N ALA A 227 -0.68 2.90 4.94
CA ALA A 227 -0.74 3.62 3.67
C ALA A 227 -0.47 5.12 3.89
N THR A 228 0.56 5.65 3.23
CA THR A 228 0.95 7.07 3.32
C THR A 228 1.24 7.65 1.94
N THR A 229 0.76 8.86 1.69
CA THR A 229 1.12 9.64 0.50
C THR A 229 2.26 10.61 0.80
N CYS A 230 3.30 10.60 -0.04
CA CYS A 230 4.42 11.54 -0.02
C CYS A 230 4.72 12.10 -1.42
N PHE A 231 5.56 13.14 -1.47
CA PHE A 231 5.92 13.83 -2.72
C PHE A 231 7.44 13.85 -2.91
N TRP A 232 7.90 13.48 -4.11
CA TRP A 232 9.33 13.40 -4.43
C TRP A 232 9.67 14.23 -5.67
N LYS A 233 10.78 14.99 -5.60
CA LYS A 233 11.31 15.84 -6.69
C LYS A 233 12.68 15.39 -7.20
N GLY A 234 13.11 14.20 -6.82
CA GLY A 234 14.48 13.74 -7.02
C GLY A 234 15.39 14.20 -5.91
N MET A 235 16.44 13.44 -5.63
CA MET A 235 17.44 13.83 -4.62
C MET A 235 18.19 15.11 -5.01
N ASP A 236 18.28 15.41 -6.32
CA ASP A 236 18.87 16.65 -6.86
C ASP A 236 17.84 17.76 -7.13
N GLY A 237 16.56 17.51 -6.83
CA GLY A 237 15.45 18.43 -7.01
C GLY A 237 15.09 18.74 -8.47
N LYS A 238 15.62 17.99 -9.45
CA LYS A 238 15.40 18.27 -10.88
C LYS A 238 14.18 17.57 -11.46
N PHE A 239 13.65 16.53 -10.82
CA PHE A 239 12.43 15.90 -11.31
C PHE A 239 11.21 16.81 -11.08
N PRO A 240 10.22 16.77 -11.99
CA PRO A 240 8.91 17.29 -11.65
C PRO A 240 8.39 16.55 -10.41
N GLU A 241 7.56 17.21 -9.62
CA GLU A 241 6.99 16.60 -8.41
C GLU A 241 6.16 15.36 -8.78
N HIS A 242 6.50 14.23 -8.17
CA HIS A 242 5.79 12.96 -8.27
C HIS A 242 5.08 12.66 -6.97
N ARG A 243 3.88 12.09 -7.07
CA ARG A 243 3.12 11.60 -5.92
C ARG A 243 3.43 10.12 -5.73
N ILE A 244 3.95 9.76 -4.57
CA ILE A 244 4.25 8.38 -4.21
C ILE A 244 3.27 7.98 -3.11
N ASN A 245 2.44 6.97 -3.37
CA ASN A 245 1.62 6.34 -2.35
C ASN A 245 2.33 5.05 -1.94
N ILE A 246 2.74 5.00 -0.68
CA ILE A 246 3.49 3.89 -0.11
C ILE A 246 2.55 3.07 0.74
N ILE A 247 2.53 1.76 0.52
CA ILE A 247 1.95 0.78 1.45
C ILE A 247 3.10 0.02 2.09
N ASP A 248 3.28 0.19 3.39
CA ASP A 248 4.24 -0.61 4.15
C ASP A 248 3.59 -1.94 4.53
N THR A 249 4.18 -3.07 4.13
CA THR A 249 3.55 -4.40 4.25
C THR A 249 4.14 -5.23 5.39
N PRO A 250 3.38 -6.08 6.09
CA PRO A 250 3.96 -6.98 7.10
C PRO A 250 5.01 -7.93 6.50
N GLY A 251 6.06 -8.23 7.27
CA GLY A 251 7.09 -9.20 6.85
C GLY A 251 6.94 -10.59 7.46
N HIS A 252 5.96 -10.76 8.37
CA HIS A 252 5.73 -11.99 9.12
C HIS A 252 4.65 -12.87 8.46
N VAL A 253 4.82 -14.20 8.53
CA VAL A 253 3.96 -15.20 7.85
C VAL A 253 2.50 -15.15 8.32
N ASP A 254 2.29 -14.96 9.63
CA ASP A 254 0.97 -14.79 10.25
C ASP A 254 0.12 -13.66 9.65
N PHE A 255 0.76 -12.66 9.01
CA PHE A 255 0.09 -11.52 8.37
C PHE A 255 0.21 -11.55 6.84
N THR A 256 0.41 -12.73 6.25
CA THR A 256 0.47 -12.94 4.79
C THR A 256 -0.75 -12.39 4.05
N ILE A 257 -1.92 -12.35 4.70
CA ILE A 257 -3.13 -11.77 4.11
C ILE A 257 -3.01 -10.27 3.85
N GLU A 258 -2.32 -9.53 4.73
CA GLU A 258 -2.06 -8.11 4.54
C GLU A 258 -1.12 -7.88 3.35
N VAL A 259 -0.16 -8.78 3.14
CA VAL A 259 0.73 -8.76 1.97
C VAL A 259 -0.06 -9.05 0.70
N GLU A 260 -0.92 -10.07 0.70
CA GLU A 260 -1.74 -10.44 -0.47
C GLU A 260 -2.71 -9.32 -0.87
N ARG A 261 -3.36 -8.68 0.11
CA ARG A 261 -4.21 -7.49 -0.09
C ARG A 261 -3.41 -6.33 -0.70
N SER A 262 -2.22 -6.07 -0.14
CA SER A 262 -1.38 -4.96 -0.57
C SER A 262 -0.86 -5.17 -1.99
N MET A 263 -0.27 -6.34 -2.30
CA MET A 263 0.31 -6.63 -3.61
C MET A 263 -0.68 -6.47 -4.75
N ARG A 264 -1.96 -6.75 -4.49
CA ARG A 264 -3.01 -6.58 -5.49
C ARG A 264 -3.38 -5.12 -5.76
N VAL A 265 -3.27 -4.27 -4.75
CA VAL A 265 -3.65 -2.85 -4.81
C VAL A 265 -2.53 -2.00 -5.37
N LEU A 266 -1.30 -2.50 -5.31
CA LEU A 266 -0.10 -1.79 -5.69
C LEU A 266 0.18 -1.89 -7.19
N ASP A 267 0.79 -0.84 -7.72
CA ASP A 267 1.25 -0.81 -9.11
C ASP A 267 2.66 -1.38 -9.23
N GLY A 268 3.49 -1.21 -8.21
CA GLY A 268 4.82 -1.79 -8.14
C GLY A 268 5.22 -2.13 -6.70
N ALA A 269 6.33 -2.83 -6.53
CA ALA A 269 6.86 -3.20 -5.22
C ALA A 269 8.37 -2.97 -5.13
N CYS A 270 8.82 -2.39 -4.02
CA CYS A 270 10.20 -2.38 -3.59
C CYS A 270 10.42 -3.56 -2.64
N MET A 271 11.09 -4.60 -3.14
CA MET A 271 11.47 -5.78 -2.37
C MET A 271 12.79 -5.52 -1.66
N VAL A 272 12.75 -5.44 -0.33
CA VAL A 272 13.91 -5.17 0.50
C VAL A 272 14.54 -6.50 0.92
N TYR A 273 15.84 -6.64 0.69
CA TYR A 273 16.63 -7.81 1.08
C TYR A 273 17.70 -7.41 2.07
N CYS A 274 18.06 -8.30 3.00
CA CYS A 274 19.18 -8.08 3.90
C CYS A 274 20.49 -8.46 3.19
N ALA A 275 21.51 -7.57 3.21
CA ALA A 275 22.81 -7.87 2.61
C ALA A 275 23.53 -9.09 3.23
N VAL A 276 23.19 -9.44 4.47
CA VAL A 276 23.80 -10.56 5.21
C VAL A 276 23.02 -11.86 4.97
N GLY A 277 21.71 -11.84 5.26
CA GLY A 277 20.84 -13.02 5.16
C GLY A 277 20.37 -13.33 3.73
N GLY A 278 20.35 -12.33 2.86
CA GLY A 278 19.94 -12.43 1.47
C GLY A 278 18.50 -12.90 1.27
N VAL A 279 18.28 -13.92 0.43
CA VAL A 279 16.94 -14.45 0.15
C VAL A 279 16.55 -15.51 1.17
N GLN A 280 15.59 -15.16 2.03
CA GLN A 280 15.05 -16.03 3.09
C GLN A 280 13.72 -16.69 2.67
N PRO A 281 13.27 -17.78 3.32
CA PRO A 281 12.03 -18.49 2.95
C PRO A 281 10.79 -17.60 2.76
N GLN A 282 10.56 -16.66 3.68
CA GLN A 282 9.42 -15.76 3.63
C GLN A 282 9.56 -14.74 2.49
N SER A 283 10.79 -14.43 2.07
CA SER A 283 11.00 -13.65 0.84
C SER A 283 10.52 -14.41 -0.40
N GLU A 284 10.61 -15.75 -0.41
CA GLU A 284 10.04 -16.56 -1.49
C GLU A 284 8.52 -16.52 -1.49
N THR A 285 7.87 -16.59 -0.32
CA THR A 285 6.41 -16.51 -0.21
C THR A 285 5.89 -15.18 -0.76
N VAL A 286 6.50 -14.06 -0.33
CA VAL A 286 6.18 -12.72 -0.85
C VAL A 286 6.47 -12.62 -2.35
N TRP A 287 7.57 -13.23 -2.81
CA TRP A 287 7.90 -13.27 -4.25
C TRP A 287 6.88 -14.04 -5.08
N ARG A 288 6.39 -15.17 -4.59
CA ARG A 288 5.32 -15.97 -5.24
C ARG A 288 4.02 -15.17 -5.30
N GLN A 289 3.67 -14.43 -4.25
CA GLN A 289 2.52 -13.53 -4.24
C GLN A 289 2.68 -12.41 -5.28
N ALA A 290 3.84 -11.77 -5.37
CA ALA A 290 4.11 -10.76 -6.38
C ALA A 290 4.07 -11.32 -7.81
N ASN A 291 4.53 -12.58 -8.03
CA ASN A 291 4.40 -13.28 -9.31
C ASN A 291 2.93 -13.54 -9.68
N LYS A 292 2.11 -13.97 -8.72
CA LYS A 292 0.68 -14.25 -8.92
C LYS A 292 -0.06 -13.03 -9.48
N TYR A 293 0.25 -11.84 -8.96
CA TYR A 293 -0.37 -10.58 -9.40
C TYR A 293 0.43 -9.84 -10.48
N LYS A 294 1.53 -10.42 -10.98
CA LYS A 294 2.42 -9.82 -12.00
C LYS A 294 2.87 -8.40 -11.64
N VAL A 295 3.18 -8.17 -10.37
CA VAL A 295 3.58 -6.84 -9.87
C VAL A 295 5.02 -6.55 -10.30
N PRO A 296 5.28 -5.45 -11.04
CA PRO A 296 6.62 -4.95 -11.31
C PRO A 296 7.41 -4.68 -10.04
N ARG A 297 8.69 -5.05 -10.03
CA ARG A 297 9.50 -5.10 -8.80
C ARG A 297 10.84 -4.42 -8.97
N LEU A 298 11.30 -3.80 -7.89
CA LEU A 298 12.66 -3.33 -7.68
C LEU A 298 13.24 -4.03 -6.46
N ALA A 299 14.49 -4.45 -6.52
CA ALA A 299 15.20 -5.05 -5.40
C ALA A 299 16.13 -4.02 -4.73
N PHE A 300 15.97 -3.86 -3.42
CA PHE A 300 16.82 -2.99 -2.59
C PHE A 300 17.54 -3.83 -1.53
N VAL A 301 18.84 -4.03 -1.72
CA VAL A 301 19.70 -4.73 -0.76
C VAL A 301 20.11 -3.74 0.34
N ASN A 302 19.44 -3.87 1.48
CA ASN A 302 19.61 -3.03 2.66
C ASN A 302 20.62 -3.65 3.63
N LYS A 303 21.00 -2.89 4.67
CA LYS A 303 21.96 -3.31 5.71
C LYS A 303 23.37 -3.58 5.15
N MET A 304 23.80 -2.86 4.12
CA MET A 304 25.17 -2.94 3.59
C MET A 304 26.26 -2.57 4.60
N ASP A 305 25.87 -1.95 5.73
CA ASP A 305 26.72 -1.57 6.85
C ASP A 305 26.99 -2.70 7.87
N ARG A 306 26.36 -3.88 7.72
CA ARG A 306 26.48 -4.99 8.67
C ARG A 306 27.62 -5.94 8.29
N ASN A 307 28.23 -6.56 9.29
CA ASN A 307 29.25 -7.59 9.08
C ASN A 307 28.67 -8.77 8.28
N GLY A 308 29.40 -9.24 7.29
CA GLY A 308 28.95 -10.23 6.32
C GLY A 308 28.05 -9.68 5.21
N ALA A 309 27.96 -8.36 5.04
CA ALA A 309 27.21 -7.75 3.95
C ALA A 309 27.86 -8.03 2.60
N ASP A 310 27.12 -8.69 1.70
CA ASP A 310 27.59 -9.00 0.36
C ASP A 310 26.47 -8.82 -0.66
N PHE A 311 26.61 -7.80 -1.50
CA PHE A 311 25.64 -7.46 -2.54
C PHE A 311 25.55 -8.52 -3.66
N PHE A 312 26.70 -9.06 -4.09
CA PHE A 312 26.76 -10.00 -5.21
C PHE A 312 26.28 -11.40 -4.79
N LYS A 313 26.50 -11.78 -3.53
CA LYS A 313 25.87 -12.96 -2.92
C LYS A 313 24.34 -12.90 -3.02
N VAL A 314 23.73 -11.76 -2.73
CA VAL A 314 22.26 -11.60 -2.84
C VAL A 314 21.81 -11.70 -4.30
N TYR A 315 22.59 -11.18 -5.25
CA TYR A 315 22.32 -11.30 -6.69
C TYR A 315 22.24 -12.78 -7.10
N ASP A 316 23.22 -13.59 -6.69
CA ASP A 316 23.24 -15.02 -7.00
C ASP A 316 22.09 -15.77 -6.33
N GLN A 317 21.76 -15.44 -5.08
CA GLN A 317 20.63 -16.06 -4.38
C GLN A 317 19.29 -15.72 -5.03
N MET A 318 19.07 -14.49 -5.50
CA MET A 318 17.86 -14.12 -6.23
C MET A 318 17.70 -14.95 -7.52
N ARG A 319 18.80 -15.21 -8.24
CA ARG A 319 18.76 -16.07 -9.44
C ARG A 319 18.51 -17.54 -9.10
N LEU A 320 19.19 -18.07 -8.09
CA LEU A 320 19.13 -19.50 -7.76
C LEU A 320 17.83 -19.89 -7.04
N ARG A 321 17.40 -19.11 -6.04
CA ARG A 321 16.24 -19.43 -5.20
C ARG A 321 14.93 -18.91 -5.79
N LEU A 322 14.90 -17.64 -6.17
CA LEU A 322 13.67 -17.01 -6.69
C LEU A 322 13.47 -17.25 -8.19
N LYS A 323 14.48 -17.79 -8.89
CA LYS A 323 14.52 -17.89 -10.35
C LYS A 323 14.27 -16.53 -11.02
N ALA A 324 14.72 -15.46 -10.37
CA ALA A 324 14.56 -14.10 -10.83
C ALA A 324 15.63 -13.74 -11.87
N ASN A 325 15.39 -12.66 -12.62
CA ASN A 325 16.38 -12.01 -13.47
C ASN A 325 16.78 -10.63 -12.89
N PRO A 326 17.61 -10.59 -11.82
CA PRO A 326 18.05 -9.35 -11.22
C PRO A 326 19.06 -8.63 -12.14
N ILE A 327 18.94 -7.32 -12.27
CA ILE A 327 19.86 -6.48 -13.05
C ILE A 327 20.48 -5.43 -12.12
N PRO A 328 21.74 -5.60 -11.69
CA PRO A 328 22.44 -4.58 -10.91
C PRO A 328 22.53 -3.26 -11.67
N ILE A 329 21.92 -2.21 -11.11
CA ILE A 329 22.04 -0.83 -11.62
C ILE A 329 22.95 0.02 -10.73
N GLN A 330 23.41 -0.56 -9.62
CA GLN A 330 24.38 0.02 -8.71
C GLN A 330 25.43 -1.00 -8.28
N VAL A 331 26.60 -0.51 -7.89
CA VAL A 331 27.66 -1.29 -7.24
C VAL A 331 28.03 -0.62 -5.91
N PRO A 332 28.11 -1.35 -4.79
CA PRO A 332 28.48 -0.75 -3.51
C PRO A 332 29.95 -0.34 -3.47
N ILE A 333 30.23 0.76 -2.78
CA ILE A 333 31.60 1.23 -2.48
C ILE A 333 31.93 0.81 -1.04
N GLY A 334 32.74 -0.23 -0.92
CA GLY A 334 33.01 -0.91 0.35
C GLY A 334 31.84 -1.77 0.82
N ALA A 335 31.99 -2.38 2.00
CA ALA A 335 30.99 -3.21 2.65
C ALA A 335 31.21 -3.13 4.17
N GLU A 336 30.20 -3.55 4.95
CA GLU A 336 30.25 -3.56 6.41
C GLU A 336 30.53 -2.15 6.96
N GLU A 337 31.40 -2.01 7.97
CA GLU A 337 31.83 -0.70 8.48
C GLU A 337 32.50 0.19 7.43
N GLY A 338 33.07 -0.40 6.38
CA GLY A 338 33.70 0.30 5.26
C GLY A 338 32.72 0.77 4.16
N PHE A 339 31.41 0.65 4.36
CA PHE A 339 30.42 1.08 3.37
C PHE A 339 30.29 2.62 3.29
N GLU A 340 30.82 3.20 2.22
CA GLU A 340 30.92 4.65 2.04
C GLU A 340 29.85 5.24 1.10
N GLY A 341 29.41 4.47 0.11
CA GLY A 341 28.52 4.97 -0.94
C GLY A 341 28.18 3.92 -1.99
N VAL A 342 27.65 4.36 -3.13
CA VAL A 342 27.31 3.48 -4.26
C VAL A 342 27.72 4.10 -5.58
N VAL A 343 28.03 3.29 -6.58
CA VAL A 343 28.23 3.73 -7.96
C VAL A 343 26.93 3.58 -8.72
N ASP A 344 26.47 4.66 -9.37
CA ASP A 344 25.36 4.61 -10.34
C ASP A 344 25.92 4.19 -11.70
N LEU A 345 25.55 2.98 -12.16
CA LEU A 345 26.05 2.41 -13.42
C LEU A 345 25.46 3.08 -14.66
N VAL A 346 24.32 3.77 -14.54
CA VAL A 346 23.70 4.50 -15.66
C VAL A 346 24.53 5.74 -15.96
N LYS A 347 24.85 6.53 -14.92
CA LYS A 347 25.63 7.77 -15.03
C LYS A 347 27.16 7.56 -14.99
N MET A 348 27.60 6.36 -14.59
CA MET A 348 29.01 6.04 -14.32
C MET A 348 29.68 7.03 -13.36
N LYS A 349 29.01 7.30 -12.23
CA LYS A 349 29.49 8.18 -11.17
C LYS A 349 29.31 7.54 -9.80
N ALA A 350 30.28 7.78 -8.92
CA ALA A 350 30.20 7.39 -7.52
C ALA A 350 29.39 8.43 -6.75
N ILE A 351 28.44 7.97 -5.94
CA ILE A 351 27.58 8.79 -5.08
C ILE A 351 28.01 8.55 -3.63
N TYR A 352 28.41 9.63 -2.98
CA TYR A 352 28.73 9.65 -1.55
C TYR A 352 27.72 10.54 -0.83
N TRP A 353 27.25 10.10 0.33
CA TRP A 353 26.32 10.87 1.15
C TRP A 353 27.03 11.44 2.37
N ASP A 354 26.71 12.70 2.68
CA ASP A 354 27.23 13.37 3.86
C ASP A 354 26.48 12.92 5.12
N GLU A 355 27.19 12.27 6.03
CA GLU A 355 26.64 11.78 7.31
C GLU A 355 26.17 12.93 8.20
N ALA A 356 26.83 14.08 8.18
CA ALA A 356 26.44 15.24 8.99
C ALA A 356 25.08 15.80 8.59
N SER A 357 24.74 15.72 7.29
CA SER A 357 23.43 16.10 6.76
C SER A 357 22.37 14.99 6.86
N GLN A 358 22.67 13.87 7.51
CA GLN A 358 21.81 12.68 7.53
C GLN A 358 21.41 12.23 6.11
N GLY A 359 22.33 12.35 5.15
CA GLY A 359 22.11 11.96 3.76
C GLY A 359 21.32 12.96 2.90
N MET A 360 21.01 14.18 3.38
CA MET A 360 20.34 15.20 2.56
C MET A 360 21.25 15.79 1.48
N LYS A 361 22.56 15.82 1.71
CA LYS A 361 23.57 16.23 0.73
C LYS A 361 24.32 15.01 0.22
N PHE A 362 24.65 15.05 -1.08
CA PHE A 362 25.45 14.04 -1.72
C PHE A 362 26.48 14.68 -2.66
N ASP A 363 27.60 14.01 -2.83
CA ASP A 363 28.66 14.37 -3.77
C ASP A 363 28.73 13.33 -4.89
N LEU A 364 28.79 13.81 -6.13
CA LEU A 364 29.13 12.97 -7.28
C LEU A 364 30.64 13.04 -7.52
N ARG A 365 31.30 11.87 -7.51
CA ARG A 365 32.74 11.72 -7.74
C ARG A 365 32.99 10.73 -8.88
N ASP A 366 34.23 10.71 -9.36
CA ASP A 366 34.68 9.66 -10.28
C ASP A 366 34.75 8.31 -9.56
N ILE A 367 34.59 7.24 -10.33
CA ILE A 367 34.57 5.87 -9.80
C ILE A 367 35.98 5.52 -9.26
N PRO A 368 36.09 4.95 -8.05
CA PRO A 368 37.36 4.46 -7.53
C PRO A 368 38.04 3.48 -8.49
N GLU A 369 39.35 3.60 -8.68
CA GLU A 369 40.12 2.79 -9.66
C GLU A 369 39.96 1.28 -9.42
N ASN A 370 39.91 0.85 -8.15
CA ASN A 370 39.73 -0.54 -7.75
C ASN A 370 38.35 -1.13 -8.12
N LEU A 371 37.35 -0.29 -8.39
CA LEU A 371 35.99 -0.72 -8.76
C LEU A 371 35.68 -0.52 -10.24
N LEU A 372 36.57 0.13 -11.00
CA LEU A 372 36.30 0.53 -12.38
C LEU A 372 36.05 -0.68 -13.31
N GLU A 373 36.84 -1.75 -13.19
CA GLU A 373 36.66 -2.97 -13.99
C GLU A 373 35.36 -3.68 -13.64
N THR A 374 35.05 -3.81 -12.35
CA THR A 374 33.79 -4.37 -11.87
C THR A 374 32.59 -3.58 -12.40
N CYS A 375 32.65 -2.25 -12.32
CA CYS A 375 31.58 -1.38 -12.81
C CYS A 375 31.39 -1.50 -14.34
N LYS A 376 32.48 -1.62 -15.11
CA LYS A 376 32.40 -1.85 -16.57
C LYS A 376 31.70 -3.17 -16.90
N LYS A 377 32.09 -4.26 -16.23
CA LYS A 377 31.47 -5.58 -16.41
C LYS A 377 29.97 -5.55 -16.13
N TRP A 378 29.56 -4.96 -15.00
CA TRP A 378 28.14 -4.90 -14.64
C TRP A 378 27.35 -3.90 -15.49
N ARG A 379 27.98 -2.80 -15.93
CA ARG A 379 27.36 -1.88 -16.89
C ARG A 379 27.09 -2.57 -18.23
N GLU A 380 28.04 -3.34 -18.74
CA GLU A 380 27.86 -4.07 -20.01
C GLU A 380 26.63 -4.98 -19.96
N GLY A 381 26.51 -5.82 -18.92
CA GLY A 381 25.31 -6.66 -18.74
C GLY A 381 24.02 -5.86 -18.50
N MET A 382 24.09 -4.70 -17.85
CA MET A 382 22.93 -3.81 -17.69
C MET A 382 22.48 -3.19 -19.02
N VAL A 383 23.43 -2.75 -19.87
CA VAL A 383 23.14 -2.16 -21.18
C VAL A 383 22.62 -3.23 -22.15
N GLU A 384 23.19 -4.43 -22.14
CA GLU A 384 22.69 -5.59 -22.88
C GLU A 384 21.24 -5.90 -22.48
N ALA A 385 20.96 -5.97 -21.18
CA ALA A 385 19.59 -6.16 -20.70
C ALA A 385 18.65 -5.01 -21.08
N ALA A 386 19.12 -3.76 -21.13
CA ALA A 386 18.30 -2.65 -21.60
C ALA A 386 18.01 -2.75 -23.12
N ALA A 387 18.99 -3.22 -23.90
CA ALA A 387 18.90 -3.36 -25.35
C ALA A 387 17.88 -4.44 -25.77
N GLU A 388 17.77 -5.53 -25.01
CA GLU A 388 16.76 -6.59 -25.20
C GLU A 388 15.29 -6.11 -25.10
N SER A 389 15.04 -4.87 -24.68
CA SER A 389 13.68 -4.31 -24.59
C SER A 389 12.97 -4.18 -25.94
N SER A 390 13.71 -4.00 -27.04
CA SER A 390 13.16 -3.92 -28.41
C SER A 390 14.22 -4.23 -29.46
N GLU A 391 13.78 -4.69 -30.64
CA GLU A 391 14.69 -4.98 -31.76
C GLU A 391 15.50 -3.74 -32.19
N GLU A 392 14.89 -2.54 -32.15
CA GLU A 392 15.56 -1.28 -32.49
C GLU A 392 16.73 -0.98 -31.53
N MET A 393 16.51 -1.15 -30.22
CA MET A 393 17.53 -0.92 -29.20
C MET A 393 18.64 -1.96 -29.26
N MET A 394 18.29 -3.22 -29.55
CA MET A 394 19.25 -4.30 -29.75
C MET A 394 20.15 -4.06 -30.98
N ASN A 395 19.56 -3.69 -32.12
CA ASN A 395 20.33 -3.39 -33.33
C ASN A 395 21.29 -2.21 -33.10
N LYS A 396 20.81 -1.14 -32.44
CA LYS A 396 21.65 0.01 -32.11
C LYS A 396 22.82 -0.37 -31.19
N TYR A 397 22.57 -1.21 -30.18
CA TYR A 397 23.63 -1.70 -29.30
C TYR A 397 24.67 -2.56 -30.05
N LEU A 398 24.24 -3.43 -30.97
CA LEU A 398 25.15 -4.25 -31.78
C LEU A 398 25.99 -3.42 -32.77
N GLU A 399 25.45 -2.30 -33.28
CA GLU A 399 26.14 -1.41 -34.21
C GLU A 399 27.09 -0.41 -33.51
N GLU A 400 26.61 0.24 -32.44
CA GLU A 400 27.30 1.34 -31.76
C GLU A 400 28.07 0.91 -30.50
N GLY A 401 27.71 -0.22 -29.89
CA GLY A 401 28.34 -0.78 -28.69
C GLY A 401 27.94 -0.14 -27.35
N ASP A 402 27.13 0.93 -27.33
CA ASP A 402 26.60 1.56 -26.11
C ASP A 402 25.22 2.20 -26.37
N LEU A 403 24.49 2.52 -25.30
CA LEU A 403 23.20 3.22 -25.35
C LEU A 403 23.27 4.51 -24.54
N SER A 404 22.49 5.53 -24.93
CA SER A 404 22.42 6.77 -24.14
C SER A 404 21.74 6.53 -22.78
N GLU A 405 21.99 7.38 -21.78
CA GLU A 405 21.39 7.24 -20.44
C GLU A 405 19.85 7.16 -20.49
N ALA A 406 19.22 7.96 -21.35
CA ALA A 406 17.77 7.98 -21.52
C ALA A 406 17.24 6.68 -22.15
N GLU A 407 17.99 6.10 -23.10
CA GLU A 407 17.68 4.83 -23.74
C GLU A 407 17.83 3.67 -22.75
N ILE A 408 18.91 3.65 -21.96
CA ILE A 408 19.11 2.65 -20.91
C ILE A 408 17.93 2.67 -19.92
N ILE A 409 17.55 3.85 -19.42
CA ILE A 409 16.43 3.98 -18.48
C ILE A 409 15.11 3.54 -19.13
N ALA A 410 14.86 3.92 -20.39
CA ALA A 410 13.64 3.53 -21.11
C ALA A 410 13.55 2.01 -21.30
N GLY A 411 14.65 1.36 -21.72
CA GLY A 411 14.72 -0.08 -21.90
C GLY A 411 14.54 -0.85 -20.59
N LEU A 412 15.24 -0.42 -19.53
CA LEU A 412 15.08 -1.00 -18.20
C LEU A 412 13.65 -0.81 -17.67
N ARG A 413 13.05 0.37 -17.85
CA ARG A 413 11.66 0.64 -17.43
C ARG A 413 10.67 -0.29 -18.14
N ALA A 414 10.77 -0.42 -19.46
CA ALA A 414 9.87 -1.26 -20.25
C ALA A 414 9.89 -2.72 -19.76
N ARG A 415 11.09 -3.29 -19.60
CA ARG A 415 11.26 -4.68 -19.13
C ARG A 415 10.87 -4.86 -17.66
N THR A 416 11.06 -3.84 -16.83
CA THR A 416 10.65 -3.85 -15.42
C THR A 416 9.12 -3.89 -15.31
N ILE A 417 8.41 -3.06 -16.08
CA ILE A 417 6.93 -3.03 -16.11
C ILE A 417 6.38 -4.35 -16.67
N ALA A 418 7.06 -4.95 -17.66
CA ALA A 418 6.73 -6.29 -18.17
C ALA A 418 7.02 -7.42 -17.17
N SER A 419 7.66 -7.13 -16.01
CA SER A 419 8.12 -8.10 -15.02
C SER A 419 9.13 -9.13 -15.55
N GLU A 420 9.92 -8.76 -16.56
CA GLU A 420 10.96 -9.62 -17.14
C GLU A 420 12.30 -9.51 -16.40
N ILE A 421 12.57 -8.32 -15.85
CA ILE A 421 13.78 -8.02 -15.09
C ILE A 421 13.42 -7.40 -13.75
N VAL A 422 14.36 -7.48 -12.80
CA VAL A 422 14.25 -6.79 -11.51
C VAL A 422 15.47 -5.91 -11.29
N PRO A 423 15.34 -4.58 -11.45
CA PRO A 423 16.43 -3.66 -11.17
C PRO A 423 16.88 -3.81 -9.71
N MET A 424 18.18 -3.97 -9.51
CA MET A 424 18.78 -4.29 -8.22
C MET A 424 19.72 -3.17 -7.77
N MET A 425 19.52 -2.72 -6.53
CA MET A 425 20.23 -1.61 -5.91
C MET A 425 20.64 -1.94 -4.49
N CYS A 426 21.46 -1.10 -3.88
CA CYS A 426 21.94 -1.32 -2.53
C CYS A 426 21.98 -0.04 -1.68
N GLY A 427 21.98 -0.20 -0.37
CA GLY A 427 22.16 0.92 0.56
C GLY A 427 22.14 0.49 2.02
N SER A 428 22.19 1.48 2.89
CA SER A 428 21.96 1.31 4.32
C SER A 428 20.95 2.37 4.78
N ALA A 429 19.72 1.91 5.04
CA ALA A 429 18.70 2.75 5.64
C ALA A 429 19.09 3.22 7.05
N PHE A 430 19.90 2.45 7.77
CA PHE A 430 20.40 2.84 9.10
C PHE A 430 21.43 3.98 9.00
N LYS A 431 22.41 3.86 8.10
CA LYS A 431 23.45 4.88 7.89
C LYS A 431 23.02 6.03 6.97
N ASN A 432 21.76 6.09 6.54
CA ASN A 432 21.21 7.16 5.69
C ASN A 432 21.83 7.25 4.29
N LYS A 433 22.30 6.12 3.73
CA LYS A 433 22.97 6.04 2.43
C LYS A 433 22.15 5.19 1.44
N GLY A 434 21.87 5.69 0.24
CA GLY A 434 21.26 4.92 -0.85
C GLY A 434 19.74 4.96 -0.98
N VAL A 435 18.98 5.27 0.08
CA VAL A 435 17.50 5.33 0.03
C VAL A 435 17.00 6.46 -0.92
N GLN A 436 17.74 7.55 -0.99
CA GLN A 436 17.47 8.69 -1.87
C GLN A 436 17.60 8.29 -3.35
N ALA A 437 18.69 7.58 -3.69
CA ALA A 437 18.88 7.03 -5.02
C ALA A 437 17.81 5.97 -5.34
N MET A 438 17.34 5.24 -4.33
CA MET A 438 16.22 4.33 -4.48
C MET A 438 14.93 5.03 -4.89
N LEU A 439 14.60 6.16 -4.25
CA LEU A 439 13.43 6.96 -4.62
C LEU A 439 13.51 7.53 -6.04
N ASP A 440 14.70 7.92 -6.48
CA ASP A 440 14.92 8.36 -7.86
C ASP A 440 14.59 7.22 -8.85
N LYS A 441 15.09 6.01 -8.60
CA LYS A 441 14.82 4.84 -9.45
C LYS A 441 13.37 4.34 -9.35
N VAL A 442 12.69 4.55 -8.23
CA VAL A 442 11.23 4.33 -8.14
C VAL A 442 10.50 5.24 -9.13
N VAL A 443 10.86 6.53 -9.19
CA VAL A 443 10.24 7.46 -10.14
C VAL A 443 10.56 7.05 -11.58
N GLU A 444 11.80 6.70 -11.88
CA GLU A 444 12.27 6.38 -13.24
C GLU A 444 11.78 5.01 -13.74
N LEU A 445 11.71 3.97 -12.90
CA LEU A 445 11.52 2.58 -13.33
C LEU A 445 10.17 1.96 -12.91
N MET A 446 9.56 2.40 -11.81
CA MET A 446 8.27 1.82 -11.37
C MET A 446 7.09 2.38 -12.19
N PRO A 447 6.04 1.57 -12.40
CA PRO A 447 4.90 1.96 -13.23
C PRO A 447 4.08 3.10 -12.61
N ALA A 448 3.50 3.91 -13.48
CA ALA A 448 2.33 4.71 -13.17
C ALA A 448 1.05 3.85 -13.29
N PRO A 449 -0.09 4.27 -12.71
CA PRO A 449 -1.38 3.60 -12.92
C PRO A 449 -1.76 3.43 -14.39
N THR A 450 -1.27 4.32 -15.27
CA THR A 450 -1.50 4.27 -16.71
C THR A 450 -0.63 3.26 -17.45
N ASP A 451 0.47 2.80 -16.85
CA ASP A 451 1.40 1.86 -17.47
C ASP A 451 0.98 0.41 -17.22
N ILE A 452 0.00 0.19 -16.33
CA ILE A 452 -0.52 -1.12 -15.98
C ILE A 452 -1.74 -1.44 -16.83
N PRO A 453 -1.94 -2.70 -17.24
CA PRO A 453 -3.13 -3.10 -17.95
C PRO A 453 -4.43 -2.70 -17.22
N PRO A 454 -5.51 -2.39 -17.96
CA PRO A 454 -6.83 -2.16 -17.38
C PRO A 454 -7.22 -3.25 -16.38
N VAL A 455 -7.87 -2.85 -15.27
CA VAL A 455 -8.28 -3.81 -14.25
C VAL A 455 -9.42 -4.66 -14.81
N LYS A 456 -9.30 -5.98 -14.65
CA LYS A 456 -10.32 -6.94 -15.09
C LYS A 456 -11.37 -7.16 -14.01
N GLY A 457 -12.59 -7.45 -14.44
CA GLY A 457 -13.69 -7.83 -13.57
C GLY A 457 -14.74 -8.65 -14.30
N GLU A 458 -15.76 -9.03 -13.56
CA GLU A 458 -16.93 -9.74 -14.03
C GLU A 458 -18.14 -8.80 -13.99
N LEU A 459 -18.89 -8.73 -15.09
CA LEU A 459 -20.15 -7.98 -15.15
C LEU A 459 -21.28 -8.79 -14.52
N GLU A 460 -22.43 -8.15 -14.23
CA GLU A 460 -23.61 -8.88 -13.73
C GLU A 460 -24.10 -10.01 -14.66
N SER A 461 -23.79 -9.93 -15.95
CA SER A 461 -24.10 -10.97 -16.95
C SER A 461 -23.21 -12.22 -16.83
N GLY A 462 -22.13 -12.19 -16.05
CA GLY A 462 -21.10 -13.22 -16.00
C GLY A 462 -20.02 -13.09 -17.10
N GLU A 463 -20.11 -12.06 -17.96
CA GLU A 463 -19.08 -11.75 -18.95
C GLU A 463 -17.87 -11.03 -18.34
N GLN A 464 -16.69 -11.19 -18.94
CA GLN A 464 -15.51 -10.43 -18.52
C GLN A 464 -15.59 -8.98 -19.00
N GLY A 465 -15.42 -8.05 -18.07
CA GLY A 465 -15.29 -6.62 -18.32
C GLY A 465 -13.91 -6.08 -17.92
N GLU A 466 -13.60 -4.88 -18.38
CA GLU A 466 -12.37 -4.17 -18.01
C GLU A 466 -12.64 -2.69 -17.71
N ARG A 467 -11.79 -2.09 -16.88
CA ARG A 467 -11.83 -0.67 -16.55
C ARG A 467 -10.48 -0.03 -16.77
N ARG A 468 -10.45 0.96 -17.67
CA ARG A 468 -9.26 1.74 -17.98
C ARG A 468 -8.98 2.75 -16.86
N PRO A 469 -7.69 2.99 -16.52
CA PRO A 469 -7.29 3.93 -15.49
C PRO A 469 -7.44 5.39 -15.94
N ALA A 470 -8.68 5.86 -16.04
CA ALA A 470 -9.00 7.21 -16.51
C ALA A 470 -10.13 7.86 -15.69
N ASP A 471 -10.10 9.19 -15.59
CA ASP A 471 -11.08 9.97 -14.80
C ASP A 471 -12.44 10.10 -15.49
N ASP A 472 -12.48 9.98 -16.80
CA ASP A 472 -13.69 10.01 -17.64
C ASP A 472 -14.41 8.67 -17.72
N GLU A 473 -13.78 7.61 -17.22
CA GLU A 473 -14.32 6.25 -17.15
C GLU A 473 -15.35 6.11 -16.02
N LYS A 474 -16.10 5.01 -16.04
CA LYS A 474 -17.06 4.65 -14.98
C LYS A 474 -16.37 4.37 -13.65
N PHE A 475 -16.97 4.78 -12.54
CA PHE A 475 -16.34 4.62 -11.22
C PHE A 475 -16.19 3.14 -10.86
N SER A 476 -14.95 2.73 -10.54
CA SER A 476 -14.66 1.45 -9.94
C SER A 476 -13.50 1.55 -8.94
N ALA A 477 -13.66 0.92 -7.79
CA ALA A 477 -12.68 0.88 -6.72
C ALA A 477 -12.73 -0.44 -5.97
N LEU A 478 -11.59 -0.84 -5.38
CA LEU A 478 -11.48 -2.02 -4.53
C LEU A 478 -11.23 -1.58 -3.10
N ALA A 479 -12.09 -2.00 -2.17
CA ALA A 479 -11.83 -1.89 -0.74
C ALA A 479 -10.82 -2.96 -0.34
N PHE A 480 -9.70 -2.58 0.29
CA PHE A 480 -8.60 -3.51 0.57
C PHE A 480 -8.15 -3.55 2.02
N LYS A 481 -8.54 -2.55 2.82
CA LYS A 481 -8.28 -2.55 4.25
C LYS A 481 -9.44 -1.90 4.99
N VAL A 482 -9.87 -2.52 6.08
CA VAL A 482 -10.82 -1.95 7.03
C VAL A 482 -10.06 -1.73 8.33
N ALA A 483 -10.16 -0.55 8.90
CA ALA A 483 -9.54 -0.20 10.17
C ALA A 483 -10.52 0.57 11.04
N THR A 484 -10.60 0.26 12.32
CA THR A 484 -11.40 1.03 13.26
C THR A 484 -10.57 2.16 13.84
N ASP A 485 -11.04 3.39 13.68
CA ASP A 485 -10.46 4.57 14.33
C ASP A 485 -11.30 5.02 15.54
N PRO A 486 -10.69 5.34 16.69
CA PRO A 486 -11.41 5.80 17.88
C PRO A 486 -12.23 7.08 17.69
N TYR A 487 -11.83 7.97 16.79
CA TYR A 487 -12.44 9.30 16.63
C TYR A 487 -13.42 9.37 15.45
N VAL A 488 -13.09 8.73 14.33
CA VAL A 488 -13.92 8.78 13.10
C VAL A 488 -14.72 7.51 12.84
N GLY A 489 -14.51 6.45 13.64
CA GLY A 489 -15.18 5.16 13.48
C GLY A 489 -14.50 4.30 12.42
N GLN A 490 -15.28 3.47 11.73
CA GLN A 490 -14.77 2.54 10.73
C GLN A 490 -14.26 3.29 9.48
N LEU A 491 -12.99 3.06 9.16
CA LEU A 491 -12.32 3.52 7.96
C LEU A 491 -12.18 2.36 6.99
N ILE A 492 -12.62 2.59 5.75
CA ILE A 492 -12.46 1.63 4.66
C ILE A 492 -11.52 2.25 3.63
N PHE A 493 -10.33 1.69 3.53
CA PHE A 493 -9.35 2.06 2.53
C PHE A 493 -9.73 1.43 1.19
N PHE A 494 -9.76 2.26 0.17
CA PHE A 494 -10.06 1.84 -1.19
C PHE A 494 -9.09 2.45 -2.19
N ARG A 495 -8.78 1.66 -3.22
CA ARG A 495 -8.01 2.07 -4.41
C ARG A 495 -9.00 2.30 -5.53
N VAL A 496 -9.03 3.52 -6.07
CA VAL A 496 -9.83 3.81 -7.26
C VAL A 496 -9.05 3.35 -8.48
N TYR A 497 -9.66 2.51 -9.32
CA TYR A 497 -9.05 2.09 -10.57
C TYR A 497 -9.53 2.95 -11.73
N SER A 498 -10.80 3.36 -11.73
CA SER A 498 -11.39 4.15 -12.81
C SER A 498 -12.44 5.12 -12.28
N GLY A 499 -12.66 6.21 -13.03
CA GLY A 499 -13.64 7.23 -12.72
C GLY A 499 -13.30 8.08 -11.50
N VAL A 500 -14.31 8.79 -10.99
CA VAL A 500 -14.20 9.74 -9.89
C VAL A 500 -15.36 9.54 -8.94
N VAL A 501 -15.09 9.67 -7.64
CA VAL A 501 -16.13 9.64 -6.60
C VAL A 501 -15.99 10.81 -5.66
N LYS A 502 -17.12 11.36 -5.20
CA LYS A 502 -17.18 12.51 -4.29
C LYS A 502 -17.78 12.14 -2.95
N SER A 503 -17.38 12.91 -1.95
CA SER A 503 -17.99 12.89 -0.62
C SER A 503 -19.50 13.17 -0.74
N GLY A 504 -20.33 12.27 -0.23
CA GLY A 504 -21.79 12.33 -0.32
C GLY A 504 -22.42 11.46 -1.41
N ASP A 505 -21.64 10.94 -2.37
CA ASP A 505 -22.15 10.14 -3.48
C ASP A 505 -22.74 8.80 -3.03
N THR A 506 -23.71 8.30 -3.80
CA THR A 506 -24.26 6.95 -3.62
C THR A 506 -23.59 6.00 -4.61
N ILE A 507 -22.95 4.97 -4.08
CA ILE A 507 -22.20 3.97 -4.82
C ILE A 507 -22.82 2.58 -4.61
N TYR A 508 -22.39 1.61 -5.41
CA TYR A 508 -22.87 0.24 -5.36
C TYR A 508 -21.76 -0.72 -4.95
N ASN A 509 -22.01 -1.52 -3.92
CA ASN A 509 -21.19 -2.68 -3.59
C ASN A 509 -21.70 -3.86 -4.43
N SER A 510 -21.00 -4.15 -5.53
CA SER A 510 -21.39 -5.18 -6.50
C SER A 510 -21.23 -6.60 -5.97
N VAL A 511 -20.38 -6.82 -4.97
CA VAL A 511 -20.17 -8.14 -4.36
C VAL A 511 -21.36 -8.53 -3.47
N LYS A 512 -21.90 -7.57 -2.72
CA LYS A 512 -23.02 -7.79 -1.78
C LYS A 512 -24.38 -7.36 -2.34
N GLY A 513 -24.40 -6.74 -3.50
CA GLY A 513 -25.60 -6.23 -4.14
C GLY A 513 -26.27 -5.08 -3.38
N LYS A 514 -25.51 -4.28 -2.63
CA LYS A 514 -26.03 -3.26 -1.72
C LYS A 514 -25.64 -1.84 -2.15
N LYS A 515 -26.55 -0.89 -1.94
CA LYS A 515 -26.28 0.54 -2.12
C LYS A 515 -25.61 1.09 -0.87
N GLU A 516 -24.53 1.83 -1.07
CA GLU A 516 -23.74 2.45 -0.02
C GLU A 516 -23.67 3.96 -0.25
N ARG A 517 -23.62 4.73 0.83
CA ARG A 517 -23.47 6.18 0.75
C ARG A 517 -22.11 6.57 1.30
N LEU A 518 -21.27 7.18 0.47
CA LEU A 518 -20.00 7.73 0.90
C LEU A 518 -20.25 8.93 1.80
N GLY A 519 -19.84 8.82 3.06
CA GLY A 519 -19.88 9.92 4.01
C GLY A 519 -18.71 10.87 3.75
N ARG A 520 -17.70 10.83 4.62
CA ARG A 520 -16.48 11.62 4.47
C ARG A 520 -15.39 10.79 3.82
N ILE A 521 -14.49 11.46 3.11
CA ILE A 521 -13.31 10.83 2.53
C ILE A 521 -12.07 11.48 3.12
N LEU A 522 -11.13 10.66 3.57
CA LEU A 522 -9.89 11.07 4.22
C LEU A 522 -8.70 10.60 3.38
N GLN A 523 -7.76 11.52 3.13
CA GLN A 523 -6.42 11.19 2.68
C GLN A 523 -5.53 11.01 3.91
N MET A 524 -4.85 9.88 3.98
CA MET A 524 -3.91 9.58 5.05
C MET A 524 -2.52 10.10 4.69
N HIS A 525 -1.99 10.97 5.55
CA HIS A 525 -0.62 11.49 5.46
C HIS A 525 0.11 11.15 6.76
N ALA A 526 0.72 9.96 6.82
CA ALA A 526 1.30 9.41 8.04
C ALA A 526 0.28 9.42 9.19
N ASN A 527 0.49 10.24 10.22
CA ASN A 527 -0.40 10.38 11.37
C ASN A 527 -1.46 11.50 11.22
N GLN A 528 -1.42 12.30 10.15
CA GLN A 528 -2.38 13.38 9.89
C GLN A 528 -3.47 12.93 8.91
N ARG A 529 -4.66 13.50 9.10
CA ARG A 529 -5.87 13.17 8.33
C ARG A 529 -6.34 14.42 7.61
N GLU A 530 -6.31 14.39 6.29
CA GLU A 530 -6.85 15.49 5.48
C GLU A 530 -8.20 15.07 4.89
N GLU A 531 -9.25 15.84 5.17
CA GLU A 531 -10.56 15.59 4.58
C GLU A 531 -10.59 16.10 3.13
N ILE A 532 -10.82 15.19 2.19
CA ILE A 532 -10.89 15.47 0.75
C ILE A 532 -12.31 15.32 0.23
N LYS A 533 -12.64 16.08 -0.81
CA LYS A 533 -13.99 16.11 -1.39
C LYS A 533 -14.20 15.15 -2.54
N GLU A 534 -13.13 14.75 -3.21
CA GLU A 534 -13.16 13.87 -4.37
C GLU A 534 -11.90 13.01 -4.44
N VAL A 535 -12.04 11.82 -5.02
CA VAL A 535 -10.97 10.84 -5.26
C VAL A 535 -11.06 10.38 -6.71
N ARG A 536 -9.91 10.26 -7.38
CA ARG A 536 -9.80 10.04 -8.82
C ARG A 536 -9.07 8.73 -9.14
N ALA A 537 -9.05 8.32 -10.40
CA ALA A 537 -8.43 7.05 -10.80
C ALA A 537 -6.94 6.95 -10.38
N GLY A 538 -6.53 5.86 -9.76
CA GLY A 538 -5.17 5.65 -9.25
C GLY A 538 -4.91 6.26 -7.87
N ASP A 539 -5.85 6.98 -7.26
CA ASP A 539 -5.75 7.40 -5.86
C ASP A 539 -6.04 6.27 -4.87
N ILE A 540 -5.47 6.39 -3.68
CA ILE A 540 -5.77 5.58 -2.49
C ILE A 540 -6.28 6.53 -1.41
N ALA A 541 -7.46 6.25 -0.87
CA ALA A 541 -8.10 7.05 0.17
C ALA A 541 -8.89 6.17 1.15
N ALA A 542 -9.31 6.74 2.27
CA ALA A 542 -10.16 6.08 3.26
C ALA A 542 -11.56 6.71 3.29
N ALA A 543 -12.60 5.88 3.24
CA ALA A 543 -13.99 6.29 3.37
C ALA A 543 -14.48 6.08 4.80
N VAL A 544 -15.31 7.02 5.28
CA VAL A 544 -16.04 6.91 6.54
C VAL A 544 -17.53 6.75 6.25
N GLY A 545 -18.19 5.83 6.96
CA GLY A 545 -19.65 5.70 6.96
C GLY A 545 -20.24 4.65 6.00
N LEU A 546 -19.38 3.84 5.37
CA LEU A 546 -19.80 2.63 4.66
C LEU A 546 -20.17 1.56 5.69
N LYS A 547 -21.33 0.92 5.54
CA LYS A 547 -21.88 0.04 6.59
C LYS A 547 -21.62 -1.43 6.36
N ASP A 548 -21.80 -1.88 5.12
CA ASP A 548 -21.74 -3.29 4.75
C ASP A 548 -20.50 -3.61 3.92
N CYS A 549 -19.62 -2.64 3.64
CA CYS A 549 -18.41 -2.86 2.86
C CYS A 549 -17.31 -3.52 3.72
N THR A 550 -16.68 -4.56 3.18
CA THR A 550 -15.55 -5.27 3.81
C THR A 550 -14.34 -5.34 2.87
N THR A 551 -13.20 -5.78 3.39
CA THR A 551 -12.01 -6.05 2.59
C THR A 551 -12.30 -7.02 1.44
N GLY A 552 -11.89 -6.65 0.23
CA GLY A 552 -12.12 -7.40 -1.01
C GLY A 552 -13.38 -6.97 -1.77
N ASP A 553 -14.25 -6.14 -1.20
CA ASP A 553 -15.46 -5.68 -1.87
C ASP A 553 -15.14 -4.67 -2.98
N THR A 554 -15.93 -4.74 -4.07
CA THR A 554 -15.85 -3.78 -5.18
C THR A 554 -16.90 -2.69 -5.01
N LEU A 555 -16.46 -1.44 -5.10
CA LEU A 555 -17.28 -0.23 -5.08
C LEU A 555 -17.37 0.33 -6.50
N CYS A 556 -18.57 0.46 -7.05
CA CYS A 556 -18.77 0.89 -8.43
C CYS A 556 -20.01 1.79 -8.60
N GLU A 557 -20.22 2.27 -9.82
CA GLU A 557 -21.40 3.06 -10.19
C GLU A 557 -22.67 2.20 -10.24
N LEU A 558 -23.81 2.75 -9.79
CA LEU A 558 -25.08 2.00 -9.67
C LEU A 558 -25.60 1.40 -10.98
N ASN A 559 -25.33 2.07 -12.09
CA ASN A 559 -25.90 1.72 -13.40
C ASN A 559 -24.96 0.90 -14.27
N ASP A 560 -23.74 0.62 -13.79
CA ASP A 560 -22.73 -0.15 -14.53
C ASP A 560 -21.92 -1.04 -13.57
N PRO A 561 -22.59 -2.02 -12.93
CA PRO A 561 -21.99 -2.85 -11.91
C PRO A 561 -20.89 -3.73 -12.50
N ILE A 562 -19.75 -3.75 -11.81
CA ILE A 562 -18.62 -4.62 -12.10
C ILE A 562 -18.11 -5.21 -10.79
N ILE A 563 -17.77 -6.49 -10.78
CA ILE A 563 -17.10 -7.17 -9.67
C ILE A 563 -15.63 -7.30 -10.09
N LEU A 564 -14.75 -6.52 -9.48
CA LEU A 564 -13.32 -6.75 -9.65
C LEU A 564 -12.97 -8.11 -9.04
N GLU A 565 -11.89 -8.73 -9.50
CA GLU A 565 -11.48 -10.09 -9.13
C GLU A 565 -11.64 -10.38 -7.62
N ARG A 566 -12.05 -11.56 -7.19
CA ARG A 566 -12.28 -11.80 -5.75
C ARG A 566 -10.99 -12.20 -5.05
N MET A 567 -10.75 -11.68 -3.84
CA MET A 567 -9.68 -12.20 -2.99
C MET A 567 -10.10 -13.56 -2.44
N ILE A 568 -9.23 -14.57 -2.57
CA ILE A 568 -9.44 -15.89 -1.98
C ILE A 568 -8.79 -15.86 -0.61
N PHE A 569 -9.57 -16.04 0.45
CA PHE A 569 -9.07 -16.10 1.81
C PHE A 569 -8.81 -17.56 2.20
N PRO A 570 -7.60 -17.92 2.69
CA PRO A 570 -7.31 -19.27 3.14
C PRO A 570 -8.13 -19.64 4.38
N GLU A 571 -8.31 -20.95 4.62
CA GLU A 571 -8.97 -21.41 5.85
C GLU A 571 -8.05 -21.25 7.07
N PRO A 572 -8.59 -20.80 8.23
CA PRO A 572 -7.81 -20.70 9.46
C PRO A 572 -7.28 -22.07 9.92
N VAL A 573 -6.07 -22.10 10.48
CA VAL A 573 -5.37 -23.34 10.86
C VAL A 573 -5.32 -23.57 12.37
N ILE A 574 -5.48 -22.53 13.19
CA ILE A 574 -5.45 -22.62 14.65
C ILE A 574 -6.79 -22.16 15.22
N HIS A 575 -7.26 -22.86 16.26
CA HIS A 575 -8.42 -22.47 17.05
C HIS A 575 -8.04 -22.24 18.51
N VAL A 576 -8.65 -21.24 19.13
CA VAL A 576 -8.47 -20.93 20.55
C VAL A 576 -9.83 -20.65 21.15
N ALA A 577 -10.18 -21.33 22.24
CA ALA A 577 -11.38 -21.01 23.01
C ALA A 577 -11.14 -19.75 23.84
N VAL A 578 -12.07 -18.81 23.80
CA VAL A 578 -12.01 -17.56 24.57
C VAL A 578 -13.29 -17.40 25.38
N GLU A 579 -13.12 -17.18 26.67
CA GLU A 579 -14.21 -17.05 27.63
C GLU A 579 -14.18 -15.67 28.30
N PRO A 580 -15.31 -14.97 28.37
CA PRO A 580 -15.37 -13.68 29.04
C PRO A 580 -15.25 -13.89 30.56
N LYS A 581 -14.50 -13.04 31.26
CA LYS A 581 -14.38 -13.15 32.73
C LYS A 581 -15.68 -12.79 33.45
N THR A 582 -16.46 -11.86 32.88
CA THR A 582 -17.73 -11.41 33.45
C THR A 582 -18.85 -11.44 32.41
N LYS A 583 -20.11 -11.43 32.87
CA LYS A 583 -21.27 -11.31 31.96
C LYS A 583 -21.29 -9.99 31.19
N ALA A 584 -20.76 -8.91 31.77
CA ALA A 584 -20.65 -7.62 31.06
C ALA A 584 -19.60 -7.71 29.94
N ASP A 585 -18.54 -8.48 30.14
CA ASP A 585 -17.53 -8.73 29.11
C ASP A 585 -18.07 -9.61 27.99
N GLN A 586 -19.05 -10.48 28.24
CA GLN A 586 -19.65 -11.32 27.20
C GLN A 586 -20.27 -10.50 26.05
N GLU A 587 -21.03 -9.45 26.38
CA GLU A 587 -21.65 -8.58 25.36
C GLU A 587 -20.59 -7.76 24.61
N LYS A 588 -19.62 -7.19 25.35
CA LYS A 588 -18.50 -6.45 24.74
C LYS A 588 -17.62 -7.33 23.87
N MET A 589 -17.36 -8.56 24.29
CA MET A 589 -16.56 -9.55 23.57
C MET A 589 -17.21 -9.88 22.23
N GLY A 590 -18.54 -10.12 22.19
CA GLY A 590 -19.26 -10.35 20.94
C GLY A 590 -19.10 -9.19 19.95
N ILE A 591 -19.19 -7.94 20.44
CA ILE A 591 -19.01 -6.73 19.61
C ILE A 591 -17.56 -6.61 19.13
N ALA A 592 -16.58 -6.81 20.02
CA ALA A 592 -15.15 -6.68 19.70
C ALA A 592 -14.70 -7.72 18.68
N LEU A 593 -15.04 -8.99 18.92
CA LEU A 593 -14.73 -10.10 18.01
C LEU A 593 -15.39 -9.94 16.64
N GLY A 594 -16.65 -9.44 16.62
CA GLY A 594 -17.33 -9.11 15.36
C GLY A 594 -16.62 -8.01 14.57
N ARG A 595 -16.11 -6.97 15.24
CA ARG A 595 -15.34 -5.90 14.59
C ARG A 595 -13.99 -6.40 14.07
N LEU A 596 -13.27 -7.18 14.87
CA LEU A 596 -11.98 -7.78 14.46
C LEU A 596 -12.16 -8.72 13.26
N ALA A 597 -13.23 -9.51 13.21
CA ALA A 597 -13.54 -10.38 12.06
C ALA A 597 -13.92 -9.60 10.79
N GLN A 598 -14.48 -8.38 10.93
CA GLN A 598 -14.72 -7.50 9.78
C GLN A 598 -13.43 -6.86 9.25
N GLU A 599 -12.47 -6.57 10.14
CA GLU A 599 -11.14 -6.07 9.75
C GLU A 599 -10.31 -7.15 9.05
N ASP A 600 -10.34 -8.37 9.58
CA ASP A 600 -9.62 -9.51 9.02
C ASP A 600 -10.52 -10.70 8.66
N PRO A 601 -10.90 -10.86 7.38
CA PRO A 601 -11.58 -12.04 6.87
C PRO A 601 -10.92 -13.41 7.13
N SER A 602 -9.61 -13.45 7.41
CA SER A 602 -8.92 -14.69 7.78
C SER A 602 -9.14 -15.07 9.26
N PHE A 603 -9.67 -14.14 10.05
CA PHE A 603 -10.07 -14.38 11.42
C PHE A 603 -11.55 -14.79 11.47
N ARG A 604 -11.83 -15.98 12.00
CA ARG A 604 -13.21 -16.49 12.14
C ARG A 604 -13.58 -16.69 13.59
N VAL A 605 -14.81 -16.32 13.92
CA VAL A 605 -15.39 -16.48 15.25
C VAL A 605 -16.63 -17.33 15.12
N ARG A 606 -16.72 -18.38 15.92
CA ARG A 606 -17.92 -19.21 16.03
C ARG A 606 -18.22 -19.49 17.49
N THR A 607 -19.49 -19.66 17.82
CA THR A 607 -19.90 -20.18 19.11
C THR A 607 -20.12 -21.67 18.96
N ASP A 608 -19.52 -22.45 19.84
CA ASP A 608 -19.74 -23.88 19.91
C ASP A 608 -21.09 -24.16 20.59
N GLU A 609 -22.00 -24.82 19.89
CA GLU A 609 -23.38 -25.02 20.38
C GLU A 609 -23.47 -26.02 21.54
N GLU A 610 -22.46 -26.89 21.70
CA GLU A 610 -22.44 -27.94 22.72
C GLU A 610 -21.86 -27.43 24.05
N SER A 611 -20.73 -26.71 23.99
CA SER A 611 -20.08 -26.12 25.16
C SER A 611 -20.53 -24.69 25.49
N GLY A 612 -21.15 -23.99 24.53
CA GLY A 612 -21.48 -22.56 24.64
C GLY A 612 -20.25 -21.64 24.59
N GLN A 613 -19.06 -22.19 24.34
CA GLN A 613 -17.81 -21.42 24.31
C GLN A 613 -17.66 -20.66 22.99
N THR A 614 -16.95 -19.53 23.03
CA THR A 614 -16.60 -18.79 21.81
C THR A 614 -15.24 -19.26 21.31
N ILE A 615 -15.18 -19.74 20.07
CA ILE A 615 -13.96 -20.23 19.43
C ILE A 615 -13.48 -19.18 18.42
N MET A 616 -12.27 -18.69 18.65
CA MET A 616 -11.49 -17.84 17.76
C MET A 616 -10.64 -18.69 16.84
N SER A 617 -10.58 -18.36 15.55
CA SER A 617 -9.82 -19.13 14.55
C SER A 617 -8.95 -18.20 13.73
N GLY A 618 -7.66 -18.51 13.59
CA GLY A 618 -6.70 -17.64 12.89
C GLY A 618 -5.62 -18.41 12.13
N MET A 619 -4.69 -17.66 11.53
CA MET A 619 -3.61 -18.18 10.67
C MET A 619 -2.39 -18.68 11.45
N GLY A 620 -2.24 -18.30 12.71
CA GLY A 620 -1.05 -18.58 13.50
C GLY A 620 -1.24 -18.22 14.98
N GLU A 621 -0.30 -18.65 15.83
CA GLU A 621 -0.35 -18.41 17.27
C GLU A 621 -0.18 -16.91 17.56
N LEU A 622 0.81 -16.28 16.91
CA LEU A 622 1.08 -14.85 17.05
C LEU A 622 -0.11 -14.02 16.52
N HIS A 623 -0.75 -14.46 15.44
CA HIS A 623 -1.98 -13.83 14.94
C HIS A 623 -3.08 -13.81 16.03
N LEU A 624 -3.41 -14.96 16.63
CA LEU A 624 -4.46 -15.02 17.65
C LEU A 624 -4.07 -14.28 18.94
N GLU A 625 -2.79 -14.34 19.34
CA GLU A 625 -2.28 -13.60 20.50
C GLU A 625 -2.48 -12.09 20.34
N ILE A 626 -2.16 -11.54 19.17
CA ILE A 626 -2.36 -10.13 18.87
C ILE A 626 -3.85 -9.77 18.85
N LEU A 627 -4.72 -10.61 18.29
CA LEU A 627 -6.15 -10.34 18.29
C LEU A 627 -6.75 -10.34 19.70
N VAL A 628 -6.30 -11.24 20.58
CA VAL A 628 -6.70 -11.24 22.00
C VAL A 628 -6.19 -9.98 22.70
N ASP A 629 -4.94 -9.59 22.48
CA ASP A 629 -4.38 -8.38 23.09
C ASP A 629 -5.10 -7.12 22.61
N ARG A 630 -5.39 -6.99 21.31
CA ARG A 630 -6.22 -5.92 20.75
C ARG A 630 -7.60 -5.90 21.38
N MET A 631 -8.25 -7.06 21.52
CA MET A 631 -9.54 -7.17 22.21
C MET A 631 -9.47 -6.65 23.67
N ARG A 632 -8.39 -6.97 24.39
CA ARG A 632 -8.18 -6.48 25.76
C ARG A 632 -7.91 -4.98 25.82
N ARG A 633 -6.97 -4.46 25.01
CA ARG A 633 -6.53 -3.06 25.07
C ARG A 633 -7.50 -2.10 24.38
N GLU A 634 -7.94 -2.40 23.17
CA GLU A 634 -8.78 -1.49 22.37
C GLU A 634 -10.24 -1.48 22.81
N PHE A 635 -10.76 -2.64 23.25
CA PHE A 635 -12.17 -2.80 23.60
C PHE A 635 -12.42 -2.96 25.11
N GLY A 636 -11.35 -3.03 25.91
CA GLY A 636 -11.45 -3.16 27.37
C GLY A 636 -12.17 -4.45 27.81
N VAL A 637 -11.99 -5.54 27.06
CA VAL A 637 -12.63 -6.83 27.31
C VAL A 637 -11.65 -7.75 28.03
N GLU A 638 -11.96 -8.11 29.27
CA GLU A 638 -11.20 -9.14 29.96
C GLU A 638 -11.72 -10.53 29.61
N ALA A 639 -10.88 -11.33 28.96
CA ALA A 639 -11.19 -12.71 28.60
C ALA A 639 -10.06 -13.66 29.00
N ASN A 640 -10.44 -14.86 29.41
CA ASN A 640 -9.53 -15.99 29.59
C ASN A 640 -9.36 -16.70 28.26
N VAL A 641 -8.12 -17.04 27.95
CA VAL A 641 -7.74 -17.72 26.72
C VAL A 641 -7.47 -19.17 27.08
N GLY A 642 -8.24 -20.09 26.52
CA GLY A 642 -7.99 -21.51 26.64
C GLY A 642 -6.74 -21.91 25.85
N ALA A 643 -6.26 -23.14 26.07
CA ALA A 643 -5.16 -23.65 25.26
C ALA A 643 -5.58 -23.70 23.77
N PRO A 644 -4.67 -23.35 22.84
CA PRO A 644 -4.89 -23.58 21.42
C PRO A 644 -5.31 -25.03 21.16
N GLN A 645 -6.42 -25.21 20.46
CA GLN A 645 -6.92 -26.49 20.03
C GLN A 645 -6.59 -26.68 18.55
N VAL A 646 -6.08 -27.86 18.24
CA VAL A 646 -5.74 -28.24 16.87
C VAL A 646 -7.02 -28.64 16.14
N ALA A 647 -7.16 -28.21 14.89
CA ALA A 647 -8.26 -28.57 14.02
C ALA A 647 -8.13 -30.02 13.53
N TYR A 648 -8.35 -31.00 14.41
CA TYR A 648 -8.39 -32.41 14.02
C TYR A 648 -9.54 -32.66 13.03
N ARG A 649 -9.40 -33.69 12.21
CA ARG A 649 -10.44 -34.20 11.32
C ARG A 649 -10.64 -35.69 11.55
N GLU A 650 -11.74 -36.23 11.08
CA GLU A 650 -11.96 -37.67 11.06
C GLU A 650 -12.04 -38.17 9.61
N ALA A 651 -11.61 -39.41 9.38
CA ALA A 651 -11.77 -40.09 8.09
C ALA A 651 -12.09 -41.56 8.32
N ILE A 652 -12.42 -42.28 7.26
CA ILE A 652 -12.70 -43.72 7.29
C ILE A 652 -11.71 -44.47 6.41
N LYS A 653 -11.38 -45.71 6.76
CA LYS A 653 -10.43 -46.54 5.99
C LYS A 653 -11.10 -47.63 5.17
N LYS A 654 -12.28 -48.09 5.62
CA LYS A 654 -12.96 -49.25 5.04
C LYS A 654 -14.25 -48.82 4.37
N GLU A 655 -14.53 -49.40 3.20
CA GLU A 655 -15.83 -49.27 2.56
C GLU A 655 -16.88 -50.14 3.27
N VAL A 656 -18.04 -49.56 3.56
CA VAL A 656 -19.15 -50.23 4.27
C VAL A 656 -20.49 -49.89 3.63
N GLU A 657 -21.40 -50.86 3.67
CA GLU A 657 -22.81 -50.67 3.36
C GLU A 657 -23.59 -50.58 4.67
N GLN A 658 -24.49 -49.61 4.77
CA GLN A 658 -25.24 -49.36 5.99
C GLN A 658 -26.68 -48.92 5.70
N GLU A 659 -27.60 -49.56 6.41
CA GLU A 659 -29.01 -49.20 6.50
C GLU A 659 -29.21 -48.06 7.50
N GLY A 660 -30.01 -47.06 7.13
CA GLY A 660 -30.59 -46.10 8.07
C GLY A 660 -32.09 -46.02 7.90
N LYS A 661 -32.81 -46.29 8.98
CA LYS A 661 -34.27 -46.30 9.02
C LYS A 661 -34.78 -45.44 10.17
N HIS A 662 -35.59 -44.44 9.84
CA HIS A 662 -36.30 -43.59 10.80
C HIS A 662 -37.79 -43.82 10.65
N ALA A 663 -38.36 -44.62 11.57
CA ALA A 663 -39.79 -44.90 11.63
C ALA A 663 -40.32 -44.53 13.02
N LYS A 664 -41.04 -43.41 13.14
CA LYS A 664 -41.66 -42.97 14.40
C LYS A 664 -43.14 -42.66 14.19
N GLN A 665 -43.94 -43.16 15.12
CA GLN A 665 -45.38 -42.92 15.19
C GLN A 665 -45.71 -42.30 16.56
N SER A 666 -45.42 -41.01 16.72
CA SER A 666 -45.67 -40.26 17.96
C SER A 666 -46.92 -39.40 17.82
N GLY A 667 -48.11 -39.96 18.07
CA GLY A 667 -49.39 -39.24 18.29
C GLY A 667 -49.90 -38.23 17.24
N GLY A 668 -49.14 -37.96 16.16
CA GLY A 668 -49.42 -37.03 15.07
C GLY A 668 -49.08 -37.64 13.70
N LYS A 669 -48.78 -36.81 12.68
CA LYS A 669 -48.36 -37.30 11.34
C LYS A 669 -47.18 -38.27 11.47
N GLY A 670 -47.29 -39.45 10.88
CA GLY A 670 -46.22 -40.45 10.90
C GLY A 670 -44.97 -39.93 10.21
N GLN A 671 -43.81 -40.44 10.65
CA GLN A 671 -42.52 -40.15 10.02
C GLN A 671 -41.88 -41.45 9.58
N TYR A 672 -41.62 -41.56 8.28
CA TYR A 672 -40.96 -42.71 7.67
C TYR A 672 -39.85 -42.24 6.70
N GLY A 673 -38.63 -42.73 6.89
CA GLY A 673 -37.53 -42.57 5.95
C GLY A 673 -36.60 -43.77 6.04
N HIS A 674 -36.20 -44.32 4.91
CA HIS A 674 -35.34 -45.51 4.86
C HIS A 674 -34.38 -45.42 3.68
N VAL A 675 -33.08 -45.50 3.95
CA VAL A 675 -32.00 -45.38 2.97
C VAL A 675 -30.93 -46.44 3.19
N TRP A 676 -30.32 -46.88 2.09
CA TRP A 676 -29.12 -47.70 2.05
C TRP A 676 -28.01 -46.92 1.39
N ILE A 677 -26.93 -46.72 2.15
CA ILE A 677 -25.76 -46.01 1.67
C ILE A 677 -24.56 -46.94 1.65
N LYS A 678 -23.71 -46.75 0.65
CA LYS A 678 -22.37 -47.31 0.59
C LYS A 678 -21.37 -46.17 0.81
N MET A 679 -20.60 -46.23 1.88
CA MET A 679 -19.63 -45.18 2.23
C MET A 679 -18.22 -45.74 2.30
N GLY A 680 -17.24 -45.01 1.78
CA GLY A 680 -15.83 -45.40 1.76
C GLY A 680 -14.90 -44.19 1.70
N PRO A 681 -13.58 -44.39 1.87
CA PRO A 681 -12.59 -43.33 1.75
C PRO A 681 -12.60 -42.70 0.35
N ASN A 682 -12.32 -41.40 0.30
CA ASN A 682 -12.03 -40.67 -0.93
C ASN A 682 -10.52 -40.40 -1.04
N GLU A 683 -10.08 -39.90 -2.20
CA GLU A 683 -8.70 -39.40 -2.36
C GLU A 683 -8.44 -38.23 -1.39
N THR A 684 -7.23 -38.17 -0.83
CA THR A 684 -6.85 -37.14 0.15
C THR A 684 -6.99 -35.75 -0.44
N GLY A 685 -7.71 -34.87 0.25
CA GLY A 685 -7.96 -33.48 -0.17
C GLY A 685 -9.09 -33.30 -1.18
N LYS A 686 -9.75 -34.40 -1.63
CA LYS A 686 -10.90 -34.33 -2.54
C LYS A 686 -12.21 -34.01 -1.79
N GLY A 687 -12.25 -34.20 -0.48
CA GLY A 687 -13.40 -33.86 0.36
C GLY A 687 -14.59 -34.82 0.19
N PHE A 688 -15.79 -34.29 0.41
CA PHE A 688 -17.03 -35.07 0.37
C PHE A 688 -17.57 -35.23 -1.06
N GLU A 689 -17.82 -36.48 -1.47
CA GLU A 689 -18.40 -36.82 -2.77
C GLU A 689 -19.70 -37.61 -2.56
N PHE A 690 -20.81 -37.09 -3.10
CA PHE A 690 -22.12 -37.75 -3.08
C PHE A 690 -22.46 -38.32 -4.46
N ILE A 691 -22.85 -39.59 -4.52
CA ILE A 691 -23.30 -40.26 -5.75
C ILE A 691 -24.72 -40.78 -5.55
N ASP A 692 -25.63 -40.36 -6.44
CA ASP A 692 -26.95 -40.96 -6.59
C ASP A 692 -26.89 -42.15 -7.55
N ALA A 693 -27.13 -43.35 -7.03
CA ALA A 693 -27.21 -44.60 -7.77
C ALA A 693 -28.58 -45.29 -7.63
N ILE A 694 -29.62 -44.56 -7.22
CA ILE A 694 -30.97 -45.10 -7.03
C ILE A 694 -31.55 -45.61 -8.36
N LYS A 695 -32.09 -46.83 -8.33
CA LYS A 695 -32.76 -47.47 -9.48
C LYS A 695 -34.24 -47.71 -9.17
N GLY A 696 -35.11 -47.48 -10.15
CA GLY A 696 -36.54 -47.81 -10.02
C GLY A 696 -37.37 -46.94 -9.08
N GLY A 697 -36.82 -45.85 -8.54
CA GLY A 697 -37.55 -44.90 -7.69
C GLY A 697 -37.83 -45.40 -6.26
N THR A 698 -37.02 -46.34 -5.75
CA THR A 698 -37.13 -46.85 -4.36
C THR A 698 -36.97 -45.75 -3.31
N VAL A 699 -36.25 -44.69 -3.65
CA VAL A 699 -36.31 -43.38 -3.00
C VAL A 699 -36.82 -42.36 -4.04
N PRO A 700 -37.93 -41.65 -3.78
CA PRO A 700 -38.42 -40.59 -4.65
C PRO A 700 -37.35 -39.51 -4.88
N ARG A 701 -37.20 -39.06 -6.13
CA ARG A 701 -36.18 -38.07 -6.52
C ARG A 701 -36.27 -36.76 -5.73
N GLU A 702 -37.46 -36.40 -5.29
CA GLU A 702 -37.73 -35.23 -4.45
C GLU A 702 -37.08 -35.31 -3.06
N PHE A 703 -36.83 -36.51 -2.52
CA PHE A 703 -36.20 -36.69 -1.21
C PHE A 703 -34.68 -36.87 -1.25
N ILE A 704 -34.08 -37.08 -2.43
CA ILE A 704 -32.62 -37.24 -2.58
C ILE A 704 -31.84 -36.01 -2.08
N PRO A 705 -32.24 -34.75 -2.37
CA PRO A 705 -31.58 -33.58 -1.80
C PRO A 705 -31.65 -33.53 -0.27
N ALA A 706 -32.71 -34.05 0.34
CA ALA A 706 -32.84 -34.12 1.79
C ALA A 706 -31.90 -35.17 2.41
N VAL A 707 -31.68 -36.30 1.72
CA VAL A 707 -30.66 -37.30 2.09
C VAL A 707 -29.26 -36.69 2.03
N GLU A 708 -28.91 -36.02 0.93
CA GLU A 708 -27.61 -35.35 0.78
C GLU A 708 -27.40 -34.29 1.87
N LYS A 709 -28.43 -33.49 2.17
CA LYS A 709 -28.40 -32.50 3.25
C LYS A 709 -28.18 -33.17 4.61
N GLY A 710 -28.82 -34.31 4.86
CA GLY A 710 -28.62 -35.11 6.07
C GLY A 710 -27.19 -35.65 6.19
N LEU A 711 -26.61 -36.14 5.09
CA LEU A 711 -25.22 -36.59 5.06
C LEU A 711 -24.25 -35.43 5.34
N LYS A 712 -24.44 -34.27 4.69
CA LYS A 712 -23.61 -33.08 4.93
C LYS A 712 -23.66 -32.60 6.39
N GLU A 713 -24.82 -32.70 7.02
CA GLU A 713 -24.99 -32.40 8.44
C GLU A 713 -24.33 -33.44 9.36
N ALA A 714 -24.31 -34.71 8.96
CA ALA A 714 -23.62 -35.75 9.72
C ALA A 714 -22.09 -35.64 9.62
N LEU A 715 -21.55 -35.06 8.54
CA LEU A 715 -20.10 -34.83 8.36
C LEU A 715 -19.53 -33.79 9.32
N THR A 716 -20.33 -32.89 9.87
CA THR A 716 -19.78 -31.83 10.76
C THR A 716 -19.34 -32.39 12.11
N ASN A 717 -19.88 -33.54 12.53
CA ASN A 717 -19.64 -34.13 13.84
C ASN A 717 -19.39 -35.65 13.72
N GLY A 718 -18.11 -36.02 13.69
CA GLY A 718 -17.63 -37.39 13.57
C GLY A 718 -17.91 -38.28 14.79
N VAL A 719 -17.73 -39.60 14.62
CA VAL A 719 -18.09 -40.57 15.66
C VAL A 719 -17.01 -40.77 16.72
N LEU A 720 -15.74 -40.47 16.42
CA LEU A 720 -14.63 -40.65 17.36
C LEU A 720 -14.65 -39.54 18.41
N ALA A 721 -14.19 -38.35 18.05
CA ALA A 721 -14.04 -37.21 18.95
C ALA A 721 -14.96 -36.04 18.58
N GLY A 722 -15.82 -36.20 17.57
CA GLY A 722 -16.78 -35.18 17.16
C GLY A 722 -16.22 -34.14 16.20
N PHE A 723 -15.05 -34.42 15.62
CA PHE A 723 -14.45 -33.54 14.63
C PHE A 723 -15.08 -33.73 13.25
N PRO A 724 -15.01 -32.73 12.35
CA PRO A 724 -15.58 -32.86 11.03
C PRO A 724 -14.89 -33.96 10.22
N VAL A 725 -15.70 -34.73 9.50
CA VAL A 725 -15.28 -35.85 8.68
C VAL A 725 -14.91 -35.36 7.28
N VAL A 726 -13.74 -35.76 6.79
CA VAL A 726 -13.20 -35.34 5.48
C VAL A 726 -12.84 -36.56 4.63
N ASP A 727 -12.71 -36.34 3.32
CA ASP A 727 -12.30 -37.35 2.34
C ASP A 727 -13.17 -38.62 2.39
N VAL A 728 -14.49 -38.44 2.29
CA VAL A 728 -15.48 -39.52 2.28
C VAL A 728 -16.33 -39.49 1.03
N LYS A 729 -16.48 -40.65 0.41
CA LYS A 729 -17.38 -40.88 -0.71
C LYS A 729 -18.61 -41.65 -0.23
N VAL A 730 -19.81 -41.13 -0.50
CA VAL A 730 -21.08 -41.76 -0.13
C VAL A 730 -21.95 -41.96 -1.36
N THR A 731 -22.35 -43.20 -1.61
CA THR A 731 -23.24 -43.60 -2.70
C THR A 731 -24.58 -44.03 -2.12
N LEU A 732 -25.66 -43.34 -2.48
CA LEU A 732 -27.03 -43.76 -2.18
C LEU A 732 -27.48 -44.75 -3.27
N PHE A 733 -27.74 -46.01 -2.91
CA PHE A 733 -28.03 -47.05 -3.91
C PHE A 733 -29.39 -47.75 -3.73
N ASP A 734 -29.98 -47.70 -2.54
CA ASP A 734 -31.31 -48.25 -2.28
C ASP A 734 -32.03 -47.54 -1.12
N GLY A 735 -33.29 -47.89 -0.87
CA GLY A 735 -34.10 -47.36 0.21
C GLY A 735 -35.56 -47.78 0.10
N SER A 736 -36.42 -47.22 0.96
CA SER A 736 -37.87 -47.34 0.78
C SER A 736 -38.60 -46.15 1.35
N TYR A 737 -39.84 -45.96 0.91
CA TYR A 737 -40.71 -44.90 1.39
C TYR A 737 -42.13 -45.44 1.66
N HIS A 738 -42.89 -44.68 2.43
CA HIS A 738 -44.32 -44.86 2.66
C HIS A 738 -45.09 -43.66 2.09
N ASP A 739 -46.15 -43.89 1.33
CA ASP A 739 -46.84 -42.84 0.54
C ASP A 739 -47.39 -41.67 1.38
N VAL A 740 -47.76 -41.94 2.64
CA VAL A 740 -48.44 -40.95 3.50
C VAL A 740 -47.53 -40.40 4.60
N ASP A 741 -46.58 -41.21 5.09
CA ASP A 741 -45.78 -40.90 6.28
C ASP A 741 -44.34 -40.46 5.93
N SER A 742 -43.96 -40.53 4.65
CA SER A 742 -42.64 -40.06 4.23
C SER A 742 -42.57 -38.54 4.17
N SER A 743 -41.44 -38.00 4.61
CA SER A 743 -41.16 -36.57 4.54
C SER A 743 -39.68 -36.33 4.34
N GLU A 744 -39.33 -35.15 3.83
CA GLU A 744 -37.94 -34.71 3.70
C GLU A 744 -37.18 -34.82 5.02
N LEU A 745 -37.81 -34.43 6.13
CA LEU A 745 -37.20 -34.53 7.47
C LEU A 745 -36.90 -35.98 7.86
N ALA A 746 -37.79 -36.92 7.55
CA ALA A 746 -37.61 -38.33 7.88
C ALA A 746 -36.45 -38.94 7.08
N PHE A 747 -36.32 -38.64 5.78
CA PHE A 747 -35.19 -39.07 4.96
C PHE A 747 -33.87 -38.44 5.38
N LYS A 748 -33.88 -37.16 5.75
CA LYS A 748 -32.72 -36.48 6.33
C LYS A 748 -32.23 -37.17 7.62
N LEU A 749 -33.15 -37.49 8.54
CA LEU A 749 -32.82 -38.21 9.78
C LEU A 749 -32.33 -39.64 9.53
N ALA A 750 -32.96 -40.35 8.58
CA ALA A 750 -32.53 -41.69 8.17
C ALA A 750 -31.09 -41.68 7.62
N ALA A 751 -30.74 -40.67 6.82
CA ALA A 751 -29.38 -40.47 6.30
C ALA A 751 -28.35 -40.19 7.40
N ILE A 752 -28.69 -39.35 8.39
CA ILE A 752 -27.82 -39.07 9.54
C ILE A 752 -27.55 -40.36 10.35
N LEU A 753 -28.58 -41.17 10.57
CA LEU A 753 -28.46 -42.46 11.26
C LEU A 753 -27.58 -43.44 10.47
N ALA A 754 -27.86 -43.59 9.17
CA ALA A 754 -27.06 -44.45 8.28
C ALA A 754 -25.58 -44.06 8.31
N PHE A 755 -25.28 -42.76 8.21
CA PHE A 755 -23.91 -42.28 8.21
C PHE A 755 -23.19 -42.54 9.54
N LYS A 756 -23.82 -42.21 10.68
CA LYS A 756 -23.22 -42.43 12.00
C LYS A 756 -22.97 -43.91 12.29
N ASP A 757 -23.91 -44.79 11.95
CA ASP A 757 -23.75 -46.22 12.16
C ASP A 757 -22.72 -46.84 11.19
N GLY A 758 -22.68 -46.34 9.95
CA GLY A 758 -21.73 -46.77 8.94
C GLY A 758 -20.31 -46.37 9.33
N MET A 759 -20.12 -45.12 9.74
CA MET A 759 -18.82 -44.60 10.16
C MET A 759 -18.22 -45.40 11.32
N ARG A 760 -19.02 -45.85 12.30
CA ARG A 760 -18.53 -46.73 13.40
C ARG A 760 -17.99 -48.07 12.91
N LYS A 761 -18.51 -48.60 11.79
CA LYS A 761 -18.09 -49.87 11.18
C LYS A 761 -16.98 -49.70 10.14
N ALA A 762 -16.74 -48.47 9.68
CA ALA A 762 -15.83 -48.14 8.59
C ALA A 762 -14.35 -47.97 9.02
N SER A 763 -13.99 -48.42 10.21
CA SER A 763 -12.67 -48.21 10.82
C SER A 763 -12.27 -46.73 10.82
N PRO A 764 -12.99 -45.88 11.58
CA PRO A 764 -12.73 -44.45 11.60
C PRO A 764 -11.35 -44.16 12.21
N VAL A 765 -10.69 -43.12 11.71
CA VAL A 765 -9.38 -42.65 12.17
C VAL A 765 -9.39 -41.16 12.41
N LEU A 766 -8.57 -40.73 13.37
CA LEU A 766 -8.34 -39.33 13.66
C LEU A 766 -7.18 -38.82 12.81
N LEU A 767 -7.38 -37.67 12.18
CA LEU A 767 -6.37 -36.99 11.36
C LEU A 767 -5.87 -35.73 12.09
N GLU A 768 -4.55 -35.55 12.10
CA GLU A 768 -3.90 -34.34 12.58
C GLU A 768 -3.29 -33.53 11.42
N PRO A 769 -3.27 -32.19 11.51
CA PRO A 769 -2.67 -31.33 10.49
C PRO A 769 -1.14 -31.35 10.57
N MET A 770 -0.50 -31.59 9.42
CA MET A 770 0.95 -31.55 9.24
C MET A 770 1.37 -30.22 8.61
N MET A 771 2.37 -29.59 9.22
CA MET A 771 2.96 -28.33 8.77
C MET A 771 4.26 -28.59 8.01
N ALA A 772 4.46 -27.92 6.88
CA ALA A 772 5.77 -27.80 6.26
C ALA A 772 6.57 -26.72 7.01
N VAL A 773 7.63 -27.12 7.70
CA VAL A 773 8.47 -26.26 8.54
C VAL A 773 9.83 -26.07 7.87
N GLU A 774 10.28 -24.84 7.75
CA GLU A 774 11.65 -24.51 7.35
C GLU A 774 12.33 -23.74 8.48
N VAL A 775 13.51 -24.19 8.90
CA VAL A 775 14.29 -23.58 9.99
C VAL A 775 15.66 -23.16 9.46
N GLU A 776 15.98 -21.88 9.60
CA GLU A 776 17.28 -21.31 9.26
C GLU A 776 18.07 -21.14 10.56
N THR A 777 19.22 -21.82 10.68
CA THR A 777 20.03 -21.81 11.91
C THR A 777 21.53 -21.82 11.59
N PRO A 778 22.41 -21.18 12.38
CA PRO A 778 23.85 -21.38 12.27
C PRO A 778 24.25 -22.84 12.46
N GLU A 779 25.36 -23.25 11.84
CA GLU A 779 25.86 -24.63 11.90
C GLU A 779 26.10 -25.11 13.34
N ASP A 780 26.54 -24.21 14.23
CA ASP A 780 26.80 -24.49 15.65
C ASP A 780 25.57 -25.02 16.41
N TYR A 781 24.35 -24.62 16.03
CA TYR A 781 23.10 -24.98 16.72
C TYR A 781 22.24 -25.98 15.92
N MET A 782 22.71 -26.39 14.75
CA MET A 782 21.98 -27.29 13.85
C MET A 782 21.59 -28.61 14.53
N GLY A 783 22.51 -29.19 15.32
CA GLY A 783 22.26 -30.44 16.03
C GLY A 783 21.10 -30.34 17.02
N ASP A 784 21.05 -29.25 17.78
CA ASP A 784 19.99 -29.00 18.78
C ASP A 784 18.63 -28.78 18.09
N VAL A 785 18.61 -28.01 17.00
CA VAL A 785 17.39 -27.76 16.20
C VAL A 785 16.83 -29.06 15.60
N MET A 786 17.69 -29.90 15.01
CA MET A 786 17.27 -31.20 14.47
C MET A 786 16.78 -32.14 15.57
N GLY A 787 17.47 -32.14 16.72
CA GLY A 787 17.06 -32.91 17.89
C GLY A 787 15.67 -32.52 18.37
N ASP A 788 15.37 -31.22 18.43
CA ASP A 788 14.05 -30.73 18.84
C ASP A 788 12.95 -31.05 17.82
N LEU A 789 13.21 -30.87 16.52
CA LEU A 789 12.26 -31.22 15.47
C LEU A 789 11.90 -32.71 15.50
N ASN A 790 12.90 -33.59 15.67
CA ASN A 790 12.66 -35.03 15.83
C ASN A 790 11.88 -35.35 17.11
N ARG A 791 12.19 -34.67 18.23
CA ARG A 791 11.45 -34.81 19.49
C ARG A 791 9.97 -34.45 19.33
N ARG A 792 9.68 -33.46 18.48
CA ARG A 792 8.33 -33.00 18.10
C ARG A 792 7.67 -33.84 17.01
N ARG A 793 8.14 -35.08 16.79
CA ARG A 793 7.61 -35.99 15.75
C ARG A 793 7.75 -35.44 14.32
N GLY A 794 8.70 -34.52 14.11
CA GLY A 794 9.01 -33.96 12.81
C GLY A 794 9.72 -34.97 11.91
N ILE A 795 9.35 -34.99 10.63
CA ILE A 795 9.98 -35.80 9.59
C ILE A 795 10.88 -34.87 8.77
N ILE A 796 12.20 -35.01 8.94
CA ILE A 796 13.18 -34.21 8.19
C ILE A 796 13.15 -34.61 6.71
N GLN A 797 12.90 -33.65 5.83
CA GLN A 797 12.84 -33.84 4.38
C GLN A 797 14.20 -33.61 3.72
N GLY A 798 15.00 -32.69 4.26
CA GLY A 798 16.30 -32.36 3.72
C GLY A 798 16.97 -31.20 4.45
N MET A 799 18.25 -31.00 4.12
CA MET A 799 19.06 -29.92 4.66
C MET A 799 19.87 -29.31 3.52
N ASP A 800 19.80 -27.98 3.41
CA ASP A 800 20.51 -27.21 2.40
C ASP A 800 21.53 -26.27 3.05
N ASP A 801 22.72 -26.20 2.45
CA ASP A 801 23.76 -25.26 2.84
C ASP A 801 23.51 -23.88 2.22
N ALA A 802 23.42 -22.86 3.06
CA ALA A 802 23.02 -21.51 2.68
C ALA A 802 24.00 -20.46 3.22
N ASN A 803 25.18 -20.33 2.61
CA ASN A 803 26.12 -19.22 2.87
C ASN A 803 26.38 -18.93 4.37
N GLY A 804 26.79 -19.94 5.14
CA GLY A 804 27.14 -19.82 6.56
C GLY A 804 26.02 -20.11 7.55
N VAL A 805 24.81 -20.39 7.05
CA VAL A 805 23.67 -20.91 7.82
C VAL A 805 23.13 -22.19 7.18
N LYS A 806 22.59 -23.10 8.00
CA LYS A 806 21.95 -24.35 7.59
C LYS A 806 20.44 -24.13 7.52
N LEU A 807 19.84 -24.53 6.39
CA LEU A 807 18.39 -24.55 6.22
C LEU A 807 17.90 -26.00 6.41
N VAL A 808 17.05 -26.23 7.40
CA VAL A 808 16.46 -27.54 7.72
C VAL A 808 14.99 -27.54 7.32
N ARG A 809 14.60 -28.46 6.43
CA ARG A 809 13.21 -28.66 6.01
C ARG A 809 12.62 -29.88 6.69
N ALA A 810 11.46 -29.72 7.31
CA ALA A 810 10.77 -30.79 8.04
C ALA A 810 9.25 -30.73 7.86
N GLU A 811 8.59 -31.86 8.05
CA GLU A 811 7.14 -31.93 8.23
C GLU A 811 6.82 -32.22 9.69
N VAL A 812 6.12 -31.32 10.36
CA VAL A 812 5.88 -31.44 11.81
C VAL A 812 4.38 -31.31 12.10
N PRO A 813 3.79 -32.15 12.97
CA PRO A 813 2.41 -31.98 13.40
C PRO A 813 2.21 -30.63 14.09
N LEU A 814 1.15 -29.89 13.71
CA LEU A 814 0.87 -28.57 14.30
C LEU A 814 0.73 -28.62 15.83
N ALA A 815 0.19 -29.74 16.35
CA ALA A 815 0.04 -29.98 17.78
C ALA A 815 1.35 -29.89 18.57
N GLU A 816 2.47 -30.24 17.93
CA GLU A 816 3.79 -30.26 18.54
C GLU A 816 4.55 -28.94 18.30
N MET A 817 4.00 -28.02 17.50
CA MET A 817 4.65 -26.76 17.13
C MET A 817 4.29 -25.59 18.05
N PHE A 818 3.38 -25.77 19.01
CA PHE A 818 3.04 -24.72 19.98
C PHE A 818 4.27 -24.31 20.80
N GLY A 819 4.49 -22.99 20.90
CA GLY A 819 5.65 -22.42 21.59
C GLY A 819 7.01 -22.63 20.89
N TYR A 820 7.05 -23.20 19.69
CA TYR A 820 8.31 -23.51 19.00
C TYR A 820 9.19 -22.27 18.77
N SER A 821 8.63 -21.09 18.53
CA SER A 821 9.38 -19.84 18.40
C SER A 821 10.26 -19.53 19.62
N THR A 822 9.72 -19.77 20.81
CA THR A 822 10.40 -19.48 22.08
C THR A 822 11.50 -20.49 22.34
N ASP A 823 11.21 -21.77 22.13
CA ASP A 823 12.18 -22.85 22.29
C ASP A 823 13.33 -22.71 21.28
N LEU A 824 13.01 -22.42 20.02
CA LEU A 824 14.00 -22.20 18.96
C LEU A 824 14.91 -21.02 19.27
N ARG A 825 14.35 -19.92 19.78
CA ARG A 825 15.14 -18.75 20.20
C ARG A 825 16.06 -19.09 21.36
N SER A 826 15.61 -19.89 22.32
CA SER A 826 16.42 -20.31 23.46
C SER A 826 17.61 -21.18 23.04
N MET A 827 17.37 -22.20 22.21
CA MET A 827 18.43 -23.13 21.76
C MET A 827 19.44 -22.49 20.81
N SER A 828 19.03 -21.48 20.04
CA SER A 828 19.88 -20.80 19.06
C SER A 828 20.49 -19.48 19.55
N GLN A 829 20.32 -19.14 20.83
CA GLN A 829 20.64 -17.81 21.38
C GLN A 829 20.02 -16.65 20.56
N GLY A 830 18.85 -16.92 19.97
CA GLY A 830 18.09 -16.01 19.12
C GLY A 830 18.63 -15.78 17.71
N ARG A 831 19.53 -16.66 17.24
CA ARG A 831 20.11 -16.58 15.89
C ARG A 831 19.39 -17.43 14.85
N ALA A 832 18.50 -18.34 15.27
CA ALA A 832 17.70 -19.14 14.34
C ALA A 832 16.31 -18.54 14.11
N THR A 833 15.77 -18.77 12.92
CA THR A 833 14.42 -18.36 12.52
C THR A 833 13.69 -19.54 11.90
N TYR A 834 12.37 -19.52 11.88
CA TYR A 834 11.58 -20.54 11.20
C TYR A 834 10.36 -19.95 10.49
N SER A 835 9.87 -20.68 9.50
CA SER A 835 8.56 -20.50 8.88
C SER A 835 7.80 -21.82 8.89
N MET A 836 6.48 -21.76 8.95
CA MET A 836 5.63 -22.93 8.78
C MET A 836 4.38 -22.62 7.94
N GLU A 837 3.99 -23.55 7.09
CA GLU A 837 2.77 -23.48 6.26
C GLU A 837 2.00 -24.79 6.35
N PHE A 838 0.66 -24.76 6.30
CA PHE A 838 -0.14 -25.99 6.28
C PHE A 838 0.15 -26.80 5.02
N LYS A 839 0.41 -28.11 5.17
CA LYS A 839 0.69 -28.99 4.04
C LYS A 839 -0.46 -29.94 3.74
N HIS A 840 -0.83 -30.78 4.69
CA HIS A 840 -1.88 -31.79 4.54
C HIS A 840 -2.32 -32.36 5.90
N TYR A 841 -3.36 -33.18 5.91
CA TYR A 841 -3.77 -33.97 7.07
C TYR A 841 -3.17 -35.38 6.99
N THR A 842 -2.69 -35.91 8.12
CA THR A 842 -2.19 -37.29 8.23
C THR A 842 -2.82 -38.01 9.41
N GLU A 843 -2.75 -39.34 9.42
CA GLU A 843 -3.29 -40.14 10.54
C GLU A 843 -2.51 -39.87 11.83
N ALA A 844 -3.23 -39.49 12.88
CA ALA A 844 -2.64 -39.27 14.19
C ALA A 844 -2.16 -40.62 14.78
N PRO A 845 -0.96 -40.66 15.39
CA PRO A 845 -0.48 -41.84 16.11
C PRO A 845 -1.47 -42.30 17.18
N LYS A 846 -1.54 -43.62 17.43
CA LYS A 846 -2.54 -44.23 18.33
C LYS A 846 -2.59 -43.59 19.72
N ASN A 847 -1.44 -43.30 20.31
CA ASN A 847 -1.33 -42.67 21.62
C ASN A 847 -1.96 -41.26 21.65
N VAL A 848 -1.75 -40.47 20.59
CA VAL A 848 -2.34 -39.13 20.44
C VAL A 848 -3.85 -39.24 20.22
N ALA A 849 -4.26 -40.15 19.33
CA ALA A 849 -5.67 -40.39 19.03
C ALA A 849 -6.47 -40.82 20.27
N GLU A 850 -5.96 -41.80 21.04
CA GLU A 850 -6.61 -42.27 22.28
C GLU A 850 -6.73 -41.16 23.33
N ALA A 851 -5.68 -40.34 23.52
CA ALA A 851 -5.71 -39.23 24.45
C ALA A 851 -6.77 -38.18 24.10
N ILE A 852 -6.95 -37.89 22.81
CA ILE A 852 -7.98 -36.95 22.33
C ILE A 852 -9.38 -37.56 22.48
N ILE A 853 -9.55 -38.82 22.11
CA ILE A 853 -10.82 -39.54 22.26
C ILE A 853 -11.25 -39.60 23.72
N SER A 854 -10.31 -39.74 24.67
CA SER A 854 -10.60 -39.77 26.11
C SER A 854 -10.97 -38.41 26.73
N LYS A 855 -10.71 -37.30 26.04
CA LYS A 855 -11.08 -35.94 26.50
C LYS A 855 -12.52 -35.56 26.15
N LYS A 856 -13.17 -36.36 25.31
CA LYS A 856 -14.62 -36.31 25.06
C LYS A 856 -15.36 -36.85 26.27
#